data_AF-K5ZUW4-F1
#
_entry.id   AF-K5ZUW4-F1
#
_cell.length_a   1.000
_cell.length_b   1.000
_cell.length_c   1.000
_cell.angle_alpha   90.00
_cell.angle_beta   90.00
_cell.angle_gamma   90.00
#
_symmetry.space_group_name_H-M   'P 1'
#
loop_
_entity.id
_entity.type
_entity.pdbx_description
1 polymer ?
#
loop_
_entity_poly.entity_id
_entity_poly.type
_entity_poly.pdbx_seq_one_letter_code
_entity_poly.pdbx_strand_id
1 'polypeptide(L)'
;MKRVNLFFCLLLQPLWLCAQTILPLVSPAEILKAEIRVSDKFVDIDLFDKGGKVVEAKTLQLELDKTILAGNWQVAGQTRTSIDQTWQPVYGERSLVTNRYNELELLIRSDENQKEMTLLVRLYDEGLAFRYAFDKVDFWNCTLVDEKTQFLFARDCDTWVTGGAQGAYSKTKLGALKGTADRPQVVQISDKQFVAIGEAALVDYSRMKLGKSEEGIGVQSVLSGKVNLDLAGYRSPWRYVMVADHPGMLVQNNYFVLNLNEPNQIENTSWIKPGQVIREVTLTTAGGLACVDFAAENGIEYVEFDAGWYGDEYNPESDASTITVDPKRSKGPLDLHKVIEYANQKGIGIILYVNMKALSKQLDQILPLYKQWGVKGLKYGFVDVGDQYSTAWLHQAIRKAAKYELMVDVHDEYRLTGYSRTYPNLITQEGIRGDEESPNLNQAIYTLYNRMICGAGDYTNCFFAERVMEKMGGRAAQLAKRIAIYSPWQFIFWYDRPYKAPSRDGGAGSTESVIKTDAITDFYCSIPVVWDDTRFYEGDMDSYAVVARRSASDWYVSILNAGDKRQVVLPLDMLKDQSRYKATLYYQAPGKKKEVVSVKEIKLQGQENLTLDVEGNSGCVLYLTQDWPQRSYQAGPVDMEVVQRGDSEFPVGFSAFSLEGHFVWCGSAIRAEEDGRYYLFYSAMESGTGHPPFVDAWLLGSKIGVAVSDSPYGGYKNIGFVYNKDGYTPDRSSWDAQTVSNTHIKRFNGKYYLYYCGSVDPGENARIKGTLSKRDRIQQNQKLGVLCFNSIKELLEGKYTCNEQPLLIPRSRVKPNNVLEPSPEGTAVKPDNLIMVNPAVVYCPANRKYFLYFKGNVYDPGWRGVHGVAISDEPAGPFRVLDDNVFEFETGTDQKLNAEDPYVWYHRKDRCFYAVFKDFTGGFTQGKPGLAIMYSKDGLHWELPEHSLFMNKEIILKNGEHVDVDRLERPQLFLDENDDPIVLYSACSITPLNQKKDGSSFNIQIPVLCSSGNPVTRFPR
;
A
#
# COMPACT_ATOMS: atom_id res chain seq x y z
N MET A 1 77.96 -2.85 -72.25
CA MET A 1 76.82 -3.79 -72.25
C MET A 1 76.68 -4.42 -70.86
N LYS A 2 75.49 -4.25 -70.26
CA LYS A 2 74.81 -4.92 -69.13
C LYS A 2 75.70 -5.71 -68.14
N ARG A 3 76.11 -5.15 -66.97
CA ARG A 3 75.40 -4.96 -65.67
C ARG A 3 74.77 -6.23 -65.07
N VAL A 4 75.45 -6.70 -64.03
CA VAL A 4 75.07 -7.65 -62.97
C VAL A 4 73.78 -7.19 -62.28
N ASN A 5 72.87 -8.12 -61.95
CA ASN A 5 71.88 -7.92 -60.89
C ASN A 5 71.58 -9.26 -60.18
N LEU A 6 71.88 -9.25 -58.88
CA LEU A 6 71.57 -10.26 -57.87
C LEU A 6 70.10 -10.06 -57.46
N PHE A 7 69.25 -11.07 -57.56
CA PHE A 7 67.85 -11.00 -57.09
C PHE A 7 67.74 -11.62 -55.70
N PHE A 8 67.33 -10.80 -54.74
CA PHE A 8 67.05 -11.13 -53.35
C PHE A 8 65.57 -11.55 -53.24
N CYS A 9 65.27 -12.79 -52.86
CA CYS A 9 63.90 -13.24 -52.57
C CYS A 9 63.54 -12.89 -51.12
N LEU A 10 62.69 -11.87 -50.94
CA LEU A 10 62.01 -11.56 -49.69
C LEU A 10 60.74 -12.41 -49.57
N LEU A 11 60.72 -13.32 -48.58
CA LEU A 11 59.52 -14.00 -48.08
C LEU A 11 58.68 -12.98 -47.28
N LEU A 12 57.57 -12.51 -47.87
CA LEU A 12 56.51 -11.80 -47.17
C LEU A 12 55.46 -12.82 -46.72
N GLN A 13 55.43 -13.13 -45.42
CA GLN A 13 54.29 -13.80 -44.80
C GLN A 13 53.15 -12.79 -44.61
N PRO A 14 51.88 -13.15 -44.93
CA PRO A 14 50.75 -12.29 -44.62
C PRO A 14 50.45 -12.38 -43.12
N LEU A 15 50.73 -11.29 -42.39
CA LEU A 15 50.20 -11.07 -41.04
C LEU A 15 48.68 -10.91 -41.16
N TRP A 16 47.93 -11.97 -40.89
CA TRP A 16 46.50 -11.88 -40.61
C TRP A 16 46.34 -11.26 -39.22
N LEU A 17 46.12 -9.94 -39.15
CA LEU A 17 45.52 -9.34 -37.96
C LEU A 17 44.05 -9.78 -37.91
N CYS A 18 43.71 -10.74 -37.04
CA CYS A 18 42.32 -10.95 -36.63
C CYS A 18 41.84 -9.69 -35.91
N ALA A 19 40.96 -8.91 -36.53
CA ALA A 19 40.25 -7.84 -35.84
C ALA A 19 39.32 -8.45 -34.79
N GLN A 20 39.47 -8.07 -33.51
CA GLN A 20 38.53 -8.45 -32.46
C GLN A 20 37.12 -7.96 -32.81
N THR A 21 36.12 -8.85 -32.69
CA THR A 21 34.72 -8.50 -32.95
C THR A 21 34.19 -7.66 -31.80
N ILE A 22 33.75 -6.43 -32.09
CA ILE A 22 33.08 -5.53 -31.14
C ILE A 22 31.57 -5.59 -31.38
N LEU A 23 30.82 -5.97 -30.34
CA LEU A 23 29.36 -6.00 -30.36
C LEU A 23 28.83 -4.82 -29.54
N PRO A 24 28.32 -3.75 -30.17
CA PRO A 24 27.77 -2.63 -29.43
C PRO A 24 26.38 -2.94 -28.88
N LEU A 25 26.03 -2.33 -27.75
CA LEU A 25 24.71 -2.27 -27.17
C LEU A 25 24.49 -0.85 -26.62
N VAL A 26 23.34 -0.23 -26.89
CA VAL A 26 23.01 1.12 -26.42
C VAL A 26 21.81 1.06 -25.50
N SER A 27 21.75 1.94 -24.51
CA SER A 27 20.58 2.05 -23.63
C SER A 27 19.37 2.62 -24.40
N PRO A 28 18.13 2.40 -23.94
CA PRO A 28 16.93 2.87 -24.63
C PRO A 28 16.83 4.38 -24.88
N ALA A 29 17.45 5.22 -24.04
CA ALA A 29 17.58 6.66 -24.24
C ALA A 29 18.95 7.09 -24.84
N GLU A 30 19.78 6.12 -25.25
CA GLU A 30 21.11 6.34 -25.83
C GLU A 30 22.05 7.16 -24.93
N ILE A 31 21.87 7.07 -23.61
CA ILE A 31 22.72 7.76 -22.64
C ILE A 31 23.90 6.90 -22.17
N LEU A 32 23.77 5.57 -22.25
CA LEU A 32 24.84 4.62 -22.01
C LEU A 32 25.10 3.77 -23.27
N LYS A 33 26.36 3.36 -23.45
CA LYS A 33 26.80 2.43 -24.49
C LYS A 33 27.70 1.38 -23.87
N ALA A 34 27.45 0.12 -24.17
CA ALA A 34 28.33 -0.99 -23.86
C ALA A 34 28.99 -1.51 -25.15
N GLU A 35 30.31 -1.71 -25.12
CA GLU A 35 31.06 -2.38 -26.17
C GLU A 35 31.54 -3.74 -25.67
N ILE A 36 30.93 -4.82 -26.17
CA ILE A 36 31.24 -6.18 -25.78
C ILE A 36 32.30 -6.74 -26.74
N ARG A 37 33.45 -7.15 -26.22
CA ARG A 37 34.56 -7.74 -26.97
C ARG A 37 34.80 -9.16 -26.51
N VAL A 38 34.72 -10.09 -27.46
CA VAL A 38 35.04 -11.49 -27.22
C VAL A 38 36.51 -11.70 -27.56
N SER A 39 37.28 -12.10 -26.57
CA SER A 39 38.66 -12.52 -26.72
C SER A 39 38.77 -14.03 -26.53
N ASP A 40 39.94 -14.56 -26.85
CA ASP A 40 40.35 -15.93 -26.59
C ASP A 40 39.94 -16.40 -25.19
N LYS A 41 40.20 -15.63 -24.13
CA LYS A 41 39.97 -16.10 -22.74
C LYS A 41 38.77 -15.47 -22.02
N PHE A 42 38.36 -14.30 -22.44
CA PHE A 42 37.42 -13.46 -21.68
C PHE A 42 36.44 -12.76 -22.61
N VAL A 43 35.31 -12.34 -22.04
CA VAL A 43 34.44 -11.34 -22.67
C VAL A 43 34.56 -10.06 -21.87
N ASP A 44 35.09 -9.01 -22.50
CA ASP A 44 35.25 -7.70 -21.90
C ASP A 44 34.06 -6.82 -22.28
N ILE A 45 33.52 -6.07 -21.33
CA ILE A 45 32.46 -5.10 -21.56
C ILE A 45 32.95 -3.73 -21.12
N ASP A 46 33.21 -2.85 -22.09
CA ASP A 46 33.46 -1.44 -21.80
C ASP A 46 32.13 -0.70 -21.72
N LEU A 47 31.85 -0.11 -20.56
CA LEU A 47 30.70 0.76 -20.37
C LEU A 47 31.11 2.22 -20.55
N PHE A 48 30.34 2.94 -21.36
CA PHE A 48 30.52 4.36 -21.65
C PHE A 48 29.25 5.13 -21.30
N ASP A 49 29.45 6.37 -20.86
CA ASP A 49 28.42 7.40 -20.83
C ASP A 49 28.84 8.58 -21.72
N LYS A 50 28.11 9.70 -21.62
CA LYS A 50 28.43 10.93 -22.39
C LYS A 50 29.81 11.53 -22.05
N GLY A 51 30.37 11.23 -20.88
CA GLY A 51 31.67 11.72 -20.42
C GLY A 51 32.86 10.83 -20.83
N GLY A 52 32.61 9.62 -21.34
CA GLY A 52 33.64 8.69 -21.81
C GLY A 52 33.50 7.30 -21.17
N LYS A 53 34.62 6.57 -21.07
CA LYS A 53 34.65 5.23 -20.47
C LYS A 53 34.45 5.33 -18.95
N VAL A 54 33.44 4.63 -18.46
CA VAL A 54 33.03 4.58 -17.05
C VAL A 54 33.76 3.45 -16.33
N VAL A 55 33.63 2.23 -16.84
CA VAL A 55 34.19 1.02 -16.25
C VAL A 55 34.43 -0.04 -17.33
N GLU A 56 35.44 -0.86 -17.15
CA GLU A 56 35.66 -2.09 -17.90
C GLU A 56 35.28 -3.29 -17.03
N ALA A 57 34.30 -4.08 -17.47
CA ALA A 57 33.97 -5.33 -16.81
C ALA A 57 34.64 -6.50 -17.54
N LYS A 58 35.57 -7.20 -16.89
CA LYS A 58 36.16 -8.44 -17.41
C LYS A 58 35.39 -9.63 -16.88
N THR A 59 34.74 -10.37 -17.78
CA THR A 59 33.83 -11.47 -17.42
C THR A 59 34.45 -12.84 -17.75
N LEU A 60 33.73 -13.93 -17.42
CA LEU A 60 34.14 -15.33 -17.69
C LEU A 60 35.44 -15.77 -17.01
N GLN A 61 35.85 -15.11 -15.93
CA GLN A 61 36.93 -15.56 -15.06
C GLN A 61 36.39 -16.58 -14.05
N LEU A 62 36.01 -17.76 -14.54
CA LEU A 62 35.36 -18.82 -13.78
C LEU A 62 36.30 -20.00 -13.55
N GLU A 63 36.38 -20.49 -12.31
CA GLU A 63 37.08 -21.72 -11.98
C GLU A 63 36.07 -22.83 -11.67
N LEU A 64 36.11 -23.93 -12.42
CA LEU A 64 35.26 -25.11 -12.21
C LEU A 64 36.09 -26.26 -11.65
N ASP A 65 35.45 -27.12 -10.86
CA ASP A 65 36.07 -28.33 -10.28
C ASP A 65 36.47 -29.38 -11.33
N LYS A 66 35.83 -29.34 -12.49
CA LYS A 66 36.15 -30.14 -13.67
C LYS A 66 36.80 -29.24 -14.71
N THR A 67 37.82 -29.76 -15.39
CA THR A 67 38.46 -29.09 -16.54
C THR A 67 37.51 -29.06 -17.74
N ILE A 68 36.56 -28.13 -17.67
CA ILE A 68 35.50 -27.89 -18.67
C ILE A 68 35.79 -26.63 -19.46
N LEU A 69 36.52 -25.67 -18.88
CA LEU A 69 36.94 -24.45 -19.56
C LEU A 69 38.40 -24.62 -19.95
N ALA A 70 38.61 -25.18 -21.13
CA ALA A 70 39.91 -25.22 -21.81
C ALA A 70 39.66 -24.74 -23.25
N GLY A 71 40.51 -23.87 -23.78
CA GLY A 71 40.37 -23.31 -25.13
C GLY A 71 39.78 -21.90 -25.20
N ASN A 72 39.76 -21.36 -26.42
CA ASN A 72 39.39 -19.98 -26.71
C ASN A 72 37.86 -19.85 -26.95
N TRP A 73 37.23 -18.81 -26.41
CA TRP A 73 35.79 -18.57 -26.62
C TRP A 73 35.50 -18.05 -28.02
N GLN A 74 34.56 -18.70 -28.71
CA GLN A 74 34.03 -18.25 -30.00
C GLN A 74 32.55 -17.93 -29.90
N VAL A 75 32.11 -16.89 -30.60
CA VAL A 75 30.69 -16.55 -30.71
C VAL A 75 30.00 -17.58 -31.60
N ALA A 76 29.11 -18.36 -31.02
CA ALA A 76 28.30 -19.35 -31.73
C ALA A 76 26.93 -18.79 -32.16
N GLY A 77 26.42 -17.77 -31.45
CA GLY A 77 25.16 -17.12 -31.78
C GLY A 77 24.95 -15.83 -30.98
N GLN A 78 24.06 -14.97 -31.47
CA GLN A 78 23.62 -13.79 -30.73
C GLN A 78 22.12 -13.53 -30.97
N THR A 79 21.44 -13.11 -29.92
CA THR A 79 20.04 -12.65 -29.97
C THR A 79 19.96 -11.27 -29.33
N ARG A 80 19.15 -10.38 -29.92
CA ARG A 80 18.93 -9.03 -29.39
C ARG A 80 17.46 -8.83 -29.10
N THR A 81 17.15 -8.28 -27.94
CA THR A 81 15.78 -7.95 -27.55
C THR A 81 15.73 -6.54 -26.97
N SER A 82 14.55 -5.92 -27.08
CA SER A 82 14.26 -4.62 -26.48
C SER A 82 12.96 -4.77 -25.70
N ILE A 83 12.99 -4.34 -24.44
CA ILE A 83 11.85 -4.40 -23.53
C ILE A 83 11.49 -2.98 -23.11
N ASP A 84 10.20 -2.67 -23.12
CA ASP A 84 9.63 -1.43 -22.62
C ASP A 84 8.26 -1.75 -22.00
N GLN A 85 8.23 -1.89 -20.69
CA GLN A 85 7.02 -2.25 -19.95
C GLN A 85 7.02 -1.59 -18.57
N THR A 86 5.85 -1.55 -17.94
CA THR A 86 5.70 -1.12 -16.55
C THR A 86 5.07 -2.22 -15.71
N TRP A 87 5.32 -2.20 -14.40
CA TRP A 87 4.70 -3.11 -13.44
C TRP A 87 4.45 -2.39 -12.10
N GLN A 88 3.47 -2.87 -11.35
CA GLN A 88 3.12 -2.34 -10.03
C GLN A 88 3.62 -3.29 -8.94
N PRO A 89 4.42 -2.83 -7.97
CA PRO A 89 4.82 -3.66 -6.85
C PRO A 89 3.67 -3.81 -5.83
N VAL A 90 3.68 -4.87 -5.03
CA VAL A 90 2.71 -5.06 -3.92
C VAL A 90 2.82 -3.93 -2.90
N TYR A 91 4.04 -3.48 -2.64
CA TYR A 91 4.41 -2.31 -1.85
C TYR A 91 5.76 -1.81 -2.35
N GLY A 92 6.11 -0.56 -2.08
CA GLY A 92 7.39 -0.04 -2.56
C GLY A 92 7.68 1.40 -2.17
N GLU A 93 8.79 1.88 -2.72
CA GLU A 93 9.19 3.29 -2.75
C GLU A 93 8.47 4.06 -3.88
N ARG A 94 7.76 3.32 -4.74
CA ARG A 94 7.02 3.80 -5.91
C ARG A 94 5.82 2.90 -6.17
N SER A 95 4.72 3.46 -6.69
CA SER A 95 3.54 2.68 -7.09
C SER A 95 3.57 2.16 -8.53
N LEU A 96 4.49 2.67 -9.36
CA LEU A 96 4.73 2.19 -10.72
C LEU A 96 6.23 2.11 -11.00
N VAL A 97 6.68 0.97 -11.51
CA VAL A 97 8.07 0.72 -11.88
C VAL A 97 8.17 0.55 -13.39
N THR A 98 9.08 1.29 -14.02
CA THR A 98 9.44 1.13 -15.43
C THR A 98 10.52 0.07 -15.56
N ASN A 99 10.37 -0.85 -16.51
CA ASN A 99 11.35 -1.84 -16.88
C ASN A 99 11.67 -1.71 -18.37
N ARG A 100 12.73 -0.96 -18.67
CA ARG A 100 13.11 -0.59 -20.04
C ARG A 100 14.59 -0.85 -20.27
N TYR A 101 14.92 -1.76 -21.19
CA TYR A 101 16.31 -2.12 -21.50
C TYR A 101 16.45 -2.68 -22.91
N ASN A 102 17.68 -2.62 -23.42
CA ASN A 102 18.11 -3.42 -24.55
C ASN A 102 18.99 -4.58 -24.04
N GLU A 103 18.83 -5.76 -24.62
CA GLU A 103 19.56 -6.97 -24.22
C GLU A 103 20.30 -7.58 -25.41
N LEU A 104 21.49 -8.09 -25.11
CA LEU A 104 22.28 -8.96 -25.97
C LEU A 104 22.48 -10.28 -25.25
N GLU A 105 21.92 -11.35 -25.82
CA GLU A 105 22.20 -12.72 -25.43
C GLU A 105 23.30 -13.25 -26.35
N LEU A 106 24.44 -13.63 -25.79
CA LEU A 106 25.61 -14.09 -26.53
C LEU A 106 25.87 -15.57 -26.21
N LEU A 107 25.57 -16.44 -27.16
CA LEU A 107 25.94 -17.85 -27.09
C LEU A 107 27.41 -17.98 -27.46
N ILE A 108 28.21 -18.45 -26.52
CA ILE A 108 29.64 -18.68 -26.68
C ILE A 108 29.94 -20.18 -26.58
N ARG A 109 30.91 -20.63 -27.37
CA ARG A 109 31.34 -22.02 -27.42
C ARG A 109 32.85 -22.11 -27.26
N SER A 110 33.32 -23.05 -26.44
CA SER A 110 34.74 -23.39 -26.40
C SER A 110 35.15 -24.07 -27.70
N ASP A 111 36.24 -23.60 -28.34
CA ASP A 111 36.75 -24.21 -29.56
C ASP A 111 37.39 -25.59 -29.35
N GLU A 112 37.86 -25.90 -28.14
CA GLU A 112 38.55 -27.14 -27.82
C GLU A 112 37.59 -28.30 -27.50
N ASN A 113 36.58 -28.06 -26.66
CA ASN A 113 35.66 -29.13 -26.21
C ASN A 113 34.19 -28.90 -26.59
N GLN A 114 33.90 -27.85 -27.37
CA GLN A 114 32.59 -27.54 -27.94
C GLN A 114 31.48 -27.27 -26.91
N LYS A 115 31.84 -27.05 -25.63
CA LYS A 115 30.85 -26.74 -24.59
C LYS A 115 30.32 -25.33 -24.70
N GLU A 116 29.05 -25.16 -24.39
CA GLU A 116 28.30 -23.92 -24.59
C GLU A 116 27.95 -23.21 -23.28
N MET A 117 28.10 -21.88 -23.31
CA MET A 117 27.61 -20.99 -22.28
C MET A 117 26.90 -19.80 -22.92
N THR A 118 26.08 -19.12 -22.15
CA THR A 118 25.44 -17.89 -22.60
C THR A 118 25.78 -16.75 -21.66
N LEU A 119 26.27 -15.63 -22.22
CA LEU A 119 26.40 -14.37 -21.52
C LEU A 119 25.18 -13.50 -21.89
N LEU A 120 24.34 -13.20 -20.90
CA LEU A 120 23.23 -12.27 -21.07
C LEU A 120 23.69 -10.90 -20.61
N VAL A 121 23.52 -9.87 -21.44
CA VAL A 121 23.89 -8.49 -21.14
C VAL A 121 22.67 -7.60 -21.34
N ARG A 122 22.21 -6.93 -20.28
CA ARG A 122 21.17 -5.90 -20.32
C ARG A 122 21.78 -4.53 -20.12
N LEU A 123 21.37 -3.58 -20.94
CA LEU A 123 21.72 -2.18 -20.79
C LEU A 123 20.45 -1.36 -20.61
N TYR A 124 20.30 -0.83 -19.41
CA TYR A 124 19.27 0.11 -19.00
C TYR A 124 19.81 1.53 -19.14
N ASP A 125 18.94 2.52 -19.01
CA ASP A 125 19.39 3.91 -18.87
C ASP A 125 20.10 4.15 -17.52
N GLU A 126 19.77 3.34 -16.51
CA GLU A 126 20.35 3.41 -15.16
C GLU A 126 21.67 2.63 -15.01
N GLY A 127 22.00 1.71 -15.92
CA GLY A 127 23.20 0.88 -15.78
C GLY A 127 23.27 -0.39 -16.63
N LEU A 128 24.40 -1.07 -16.48
CA LEU A 128 24.73 -2.35 -17.11
C LEU A 128 24.43 -3.49 -16.14
N ALA A 129 23.83 -4.57 -16.62
CA ALA A 129 23.74 -5.84 -15.91
C ALA A 129 24.12 -7.01 -16.82
N PHE A 130 24.82 -8.01 -16.29
CA PHE A 130 25.10 -9.24 -17.02
C PHE A 130 25.06 -10.47 -16.11
N ARG A 131 24.81 -11.64 -16.70
CA ARG A 131 24.87 -12.93 -15.99
C ARG A 131 25.28 -14.06 -16.92
N TYR A 132 25.74 -15.15 -16.31
CA TYR A 132 26.11 -16.38 -17.00
C TYR A 132 24.96 -17.38 -16.94
N ALA A 133 24.68 -18.05 -18.05
CA ALA A 133 23.91 -19.29 -18.08
C ALA A 133 24.81 -20.41 -18.62
N PHE A 134 24.73 -21.56 -17.95
CA PHE A 134 25.52 -22.74 -18.28
C PHE A 134 24.60 -23.74 -18.99
N ASP A 135 25.06 -24.35 -20.08
CA ASP A 135 24.28 -25.43 -20.69
C ASP A 135 24.14 -26.60 -19.69
N LYS A 136 22.90 -27.06 -19.50
CA LYS A 136 22.61 -28.07 -18.47
C LYS A 136 23.30 -29.40 -18.76
N VAL A 137 23.41 -29.80 -20.02
CA VAL A 137 24.00 -31.07 -20.41
C VAL A 137 25.52 -30.99 -20.26
N ASP A 138 26.12 -29.89 -20.70
CA ASP A 138 27.57 -29.68 -20.65
C ASP A 138 28.11 -29.50 -19.23
N PHE A 139 27.31 -28.91 -18.33
CA PHE A 139 27.71 -28.55 -16.96
C PHE A 139 27.01 -29.38 -15.87
N TRP A 140 26.40 -30.50 -16.23
CA TRP A 140 25.76 -31.42 -15.27
C TRP A 140 26.73 -31.82 -14.13
N ASN A 141 26.27 -31.70 -12.88
CA ASN A 141 27.03 -32.06 -11.68
C ASN A 141 28.40 -31.37 -11.60
N CYS A 142 28.49 -30.12 -12.08
CA CYS A 142 29.70 -29.30 -11.99
C CYS A 142 29.59 -28.31 -10.85
N THR A 143 30.75 -28.02 -10.25
CA THR A 143 30.87 -27.05 -9.17
C THR A 143 31.68 -25.87 -9.65
N LEU A 144 31.12 -24.66 -9.54
CA LEU A 144 31.90 -23.42 -9.61
C LEU A 144 32.66 -23.24 -8.30
N VAL A 145 33.97 -23.29 -8.40
CA VAL A 145 34.93 -23.15 -7.31
C VAL A 145 35.17 -21.68 -7.00
N ASP A 146 35.34 -20.86 -8.04
CA ASP A 146 35.59 -19.42 -7.89
C ASP A 146 35.06 -18.62 -9.08
N GLU A 147 34.76 -17.34 -8.84
CA GLU A 147 34.41 -16.35 -9.85
C GLU A 147 35.20 -15.07 -9.58
N LYS A 148 36.01 -14.64 -10.55
CA LYS A 148 36.86 -13.44 -10.49
C LYS A 148 36.44 -12.38 -11.51
N THR A 149 35.15 -12.16 -11.68
CA THR A 149 34.63 -11.04 -12.48
C THR A 149 35.21 -9.72 -11.96
N GLN A 150 35.86 -8.93 -12.83
CA GLN A 150 36.55 -7.69 -12.45
C GLN A 150 35.85 -6.46 -13.01
N PHE A 151 35.94 -5.36 -12.26
CA PHE A 151 35.42 -4.04 -12.63
C PHE A 151 36.56 -3.01 -12.49
N LEU A 152 37.13 -2.60 -13.62
CA LEU A 152 38.36 -1.83 -13.69
C LEU A 152 38.11 -0.38 -14.10
N PHE A 153 38.87 0.52 -13.48
CA PHE A 153 38.80 1.95 -13.68
C PHE A 153 40.14 2.49 -14.17
N ALA A 154 40.10 3.59 -14.92
CA ALA A 154 41.29 4.23 -15.45
C ALA A 154 42.15 4.92 -14.37
N ARG A 155 41.59 5.17 -13.18
CA ARG A 155 42.26 5.90 -12.09
C ARG A 155 41.87 5.37 -10.72
N ASP A 156 42.66 5.73 -9.72
CA ASP A 156 42.42 5.37 -8.32
C ASP A 156 41.33 6.25 -7.67
N CYS A 157 40.09 5.75 -7.73
CA CYS A 157 38.87 6.43 -7.29
C CYS A 157 38.62 6.30 -5.80
N ASP A 158 37.86 7.25 -5.24
CA ASP A 158 37.31 7.14 -3.90
C ASP A 158 36.16 6.11 -3.88
N THR A 159 36.07 5.36 -2.79
CA THR A 159 35.01 4.36 -2.57
C THR A 159 34.67 4.27 -1.09
N TRP A 160 33.41 3.94 -0.81
CA TRP A 160 32.89 3.75 0.55
C TRP A 160 32.66 2.27 0.78
N VAL A 161 33.29 1.73 1.83
CA VAL A 161 33.33 0.28 2.07
C VAL A 161 33.01 -0.07 3.51
N THR A 162 32.37 -1.22 3.66
CA THR A 162 32.15 -1.91 4.94
C THR A 162 32.42 -3.40 4.73
N GLY A 163 32.97 -4.08 5.75
CA GLY A 163 33.33 -5.51 5.65
C GLY A 163 32.17 -6.48 5.85
N GLY A 164 31.07 -6.02 6.43
CA GLY A 164 29.89 -6.82 6.77
C GLY A 164 28.61 -5.99 6.77
N ALA A 165 27.46 -6.65 6.90
CA ALA A 165 26.19 -6.01 6.60
C ALA A 165 25.86 -4.86 7.56
N GLN A 166 26.17 -5.04 8.85
CA GLN A 166 25.98 -4.07 9.94
C GLN A 166 27.24 -3.25 10.26
N GLY A 167 28.32 -3.41 9.48
CA GLY A 167 29.60 -2.72 9.72
C GLY A 167 29.54 -1.23 9.37
N ALA A 168 30.34 -0.42 10.07
CA ALA A 168 30.50 1.00 9.74
C ALA A 168 31.21 1.18 8.38
N TYR A 169 30.78 2.20 7.63
CA TYR A 169 31.40 2.57 6.37
C TYR A 169 32.67 3.40 6.60
N SER A 170 33.65 3.18 5.73
CA SER A 170 34.87 3.98 5.64
C SER A 170 35.12 4.42 4.20
N LYS A 171 35.56 5.67 4.02
CA LYS A 171 36.01 6.19 2.73
C LYS A 171 37.48 5.82 2.51
N THR A 172 37.80 5.25 1.36
CA THR A 172 39.16 4.85 0.98
C THR A 172 39.35 4.93 -0.53
N LYS A 173 40.54 4.58 -1.01
CA LYS A 173 40.88 4.44 -2.43
C LYS A 173 40.75 2.99 -2.90
N LEU A 174 40.39 2.77 -4.16
CA LEU A 174 40.34 1.44 -4.77
C LEU A 174 41.67 0.68 -4.62
N GLY A 175 42.80 1.36 -4.86
CA GLY A 175 44.14 0.80 -4.72
C GLY A 175 44.53 0.44 -3.28
N ALA A 176 43.85 1.02 -2.29
CA ALA A 176 44.09 0.84 -0.86
C ALA A 176 43.09 -0.10 -0.18
N LEU A 177 42.20 -0.75 -0.94
CA LEU A 177 41.25 -1.73 -0.42
C LEU A 177 41.96 -2.89 0.30
N LYS A 178 41.42 -3.29 1.45
CA LYS A 178 41.89 -4.41 2.26
C LYS A 178 40.76 -5.39 2.48
N GLY A 179 41.06 -6.69 2.30
CA GLY A 179 40.06 -7.75 2.44
C GLY A 179 38.92 -7.61 1.43
N THR A 180 37.74 -8.09 1.82
CA THR A 180 36.52 -8.05 1.02
C THR A 180 35.50 -7.07 1.62
N ALA A 181 34.92 -6.23 0.77
CA ALA A 181 33.82 -5.34 1.10
C ALA A 181 32.47 -5.98 0.74
N ASP A 182 31.44 -5.57 1.47
CA ASP A 182 30.06 -5.91 1.18
C ASP A 182 29.48 -5.01 0.07
N ARG A 183 28.33 -5.42 -0.48
CA ARG A 183 27.69 -4.85 -1.67
C ARG A 183 26.41 -4.07 -1.34
N PRO A 184 26.06 -3.05 -2.14
CA PRO A 184 26.83 -2.57 -3.29
C PRO A 184 27.99 -1.70 -2.84
N GLN A 185 29.07 -1.73 -3.62
CA GLN A 185 30.21 -0.84 -3.40
C GLN A 185 30.06 0.38 -4.30
N VAL A 186 29.97 1.57 -3.70
CA VAL A 186 29.90 2.84 -4.43
C VAL A 186 31.30 3.37 -4.68
N VAL A 187 31.55 3.80 -5.91
CA VAL A 187 32.80 4.38 -6.38
C VAL A 187 32.52 5.73 -7.00
N GLN A 188 33.22 6.76 -6.55
CA GLN A 188 33.18 8.08 -7.16
C GLN A 188 34.24 8.16 -8.26
N ILE A 189 33.79 8.08 -9.50
CA ILE A 189 34.67 8.14 -10.67
C ILE A 189 35.12 9.56 -10.91
N SER A 190 34.25 10.57 -10.74
CA SER A 190 34.53 12.01 -10.79
C SER A 190 33.53 12.81 -9.95
N ASP A 191 33.63 14.15 -9.92
CA ASP A 191 32.73 15.02 -9.14
C ASP A 191 31.25 14.83 -9.48
N LYS A 192 30.94 14.42 -10.72
CA LYS A 192 29.58 14.20 -11.23
C LYS A 192 29.41 12.82 -11.86
N GLN A 193 30.12 11.82 -11.36
CA GLN A 193 30.01 10.47 -11.89
C GLN A 193 30.29 9.45 -10.80
N PHE A 194 29.26 8.68 -10.47
CA PHE A 194 29.25 7.66 -9.44
C PHE A 194 28.78 6.35 -10.05
N VAL A 195 29.35 5.25 -9.55
CA VAL A 195 28.87 3.91 -9.87
C VAL A 195 28.61 3.09 -8.62
N ALA A 196 27.62 2.21 -8.70
CA ALA A 196 27.38 1.17 -7.70
C ALA A 196 27.55 -0.21 -8.34
N ILE A 197 28.44 -1.01 -7.75
CA ILE A 197 28.73 -2.37 -8.20
C ILE A 197 28.09 -3.36 -7.22
N GLY A 198 27.32 -4.32 -7.72
CA GLY A 198 26.64 -5.30 -6.89
C GLY A 198 26.11 -6.50 -7.66
N GLU A 199 25.19 -7.23 -7.03
CA GLU A 199 24.46 -8.33 -7.67
C GLU A 199 22.96 -8.28 -7.39
N ALA A 200 22.17 -8.82 -8.32
CA ALA A 200 20.72 -8.92 -8.24
C ALA A 200 20.26 -10.35 -8.55
N ALA A 201 19.10 -10.75 -8.01
CA ALA A 201 18.58 -12.10 -8.10
C ALA A 201 19.58 -13.17 -7.62
N LEU A 202 20.20 -12.93 -6.46
CA LEU A 202 20.95 -13.97 -5.75
C LEU A 202 19.93 -14.98 -5.23
N VAL A 203 19.74 -16.10 -5.93
CA VAL A 203 18.82 -17.18 -5.57
C VAL A 203 19.56 -18.50 -5.73
N ASP A 204 19.58 -19.31 -4.67
CA ASP A 204 20.20 -20.64 -4.66
C ASP A 204 21.67 -20.63 -5.17
N TYR A 205 22.41 -19.56 -4.86
CA TYR A 205 23.80 -19.31 -5.30
C TYR A 205 24.64 -18.75 -4.13
N SER A 206 25.97 -18.80 -4.22
CA SER A 206 26.85 -18.20 -3.20
C SER A 206 26.90 -16.68 -3.32
N ARG A 207 26.78 -15.97 -2.19
CA ARG A 207 26.92 -14.50 -2.11
C ARG A 207 28.26 -14.04 -2.66
N MET A 208 28.21 -13.02 -3.50
CA MET A 208 29.36 -12.22 -3.91
C MET A 208 29.69 -11.15 -2.85
N LYS A 209 30.97 -11.02 -2.53
CA LYS A 209 31.60 -9.81 -1.97
C LYS A 209 32.55 -9.20 -3.00
N LEU A 210 33.09 -8.01 -2.71
CA LEU A 210 34.02 -7.32 -3.61
C LEU A 210 35.39 -7.15 -2.95
N GLY A 211 36.43 -7.68 -3.58
CA GLY A 211 37.83 -7.52 -3.18
C GLY A 211 38.56 -6.55 -4.09
N LYS A 212 39.79 -6.17 -3.70
CA LYS A 212 40.69 -5.45 -4.61
C LYS A 212 40.97 -6.30 -5.86
N SER A 213 40.92 -5.70 -7.04
CA SER A 213 41.28 -6.40 -8.28
C SER A 213 42.75 -6.83 -8.27
N GLU A 214 43.01 -8.05 -8.72
CA GLU A 214 44.35 -8.57 -9.01
C GLU A 214 44.95 -7.94 -10.28
N GLU A 215 44.10 -7.48 -11.20
CA GLU A 215 44.49 -6.83 -12.46
C GLU A 215 44.05 -5.37 -12.46
N GLY A 216 44.98 -4.44 -12.61
CA GLY A 216 44.66 -3.00 -12.72
C GLY A 216 44.08 -2.37 -11.44
N ILE A 217 43.40 -1.24 -11.61
CA ILE A 217 42.80 -0.46 -10.51
C ILE A 217 41.30 -0.72 -10.52
N GLY A 218 40.77 -1.39 -9.50
CA GLY A 218 39.35 -1.76 -9.48
C GLY A 218 39.01 -2.76 -8.39
N VAL A 219 37.86 -3.39 -8.56
CA VAL A 219 37.36 -4.45 -7.67
C VAL A 219 37.11 -5.74 -8.44
N GLN A 220 37.12 -6.87 -7.74
CA GLN A 220 36.78 -8.18 -8.29
C GLN A 220 35.78 -8.91 -7.39
N SER A 221 34.96 -9.76 -7.98
CA SER A 221 34.08 -10.66 -7.22
C SER A 221 34.89 -11.61 -6.34
N VAL A 222 34.38 -11.87 -5.15
CA VAL A 222 34.85 -12.91 -4.24
C VAL A 222 33.63 -13.65 -3.72
N LEU A 223 33.43 -14.89 -4.16
CA LEU A 223 32.31 -15.70 -3.69
C LEU A 223 32.56 -16.16 -2.24
N SER A 224 31.50 -16.15 -1.43
CA SER A 224 31.57 -16.61 -0.03
C SER A 224 31.70 -18.13 0.10
N GLY A 225 31.55 -18.89 -0.99
CA GLY A 225 31.63 -20.34 -1.05
C GLY A 225 31.49 -20.85 -2.49
N LYS A 226 31.65 -22.17 -2.65
CA LYS A 226 31.46 -22.87 -3.93
C LYS A 226 29.99 -22.92 -4.32
N VAL A 227 29.72 -23.15 -5.60
CA VAL A 227 28.36 -23.26 -6.14
C VAL A 227 28.19 -24.55 -6.93
N ASN A 228 27.28 -25.41 -6.49
CA ASN A 228 26.75 -26.52 -7.27
C ASN A 228 25.79 -25.97 -8.34
N LEU A 229 26.10 -26.20 -9.62
CA LEU A 229 25.32 -25.64 -10.73
C LEU A 229 23.93 -26.28 -10.91
N ASP A 230 23.74 -27.53 -10.47
CA ASP A 230 22.42 -28.18 -10.52
C ASP A 230 21.44 -27.48 -9.56
N LEU A 231 21.91 -27.12 -8.35
CA LEU A 231 21.12 -26.39 -7.35
C LEU A 231 20.88 -24.93 -7.77
N ALA A 232 21.84 -24.30 -8.45
CA ALA A 232 21.71 -22.94 -8.96
C ALA A 232 20.81 -22.82 -10.21
N GLY A 233 20.25 -23.93 -10.71
CA GLY A 233 19.47 -23.93 -11.94
C GLY A 233 20.30 -23.49 -13.17
N TYR A 234 21.62 -23.74 -13.14
CA TYR A 234 22.57 -23.41 -14.20
C TYR A 234 22.59 -21.93 -14.61
N ARG A 235 22.31 -21.02 -13.67
CA ARG A 235 22.38 -19.57 -13.91
C ARG A 235 23.07 -18.88 -12.75
N SER A 236 23.93 -17.91 -13.06
CA SER A 236 24.44 -17.00 -12.04
C SER A 236 23.40 -15.92 -11.70
N PRO A 237 23.52 -15.28 -10.53
CA PRO A 237 22.89 -14.00 -10.28
C PRO A 237 23.39 -12.97 -11.31
N TRP A 238 22.65 -11.87 -11.45
CA TRP A 238 23.12 -10.73 -12.22
C TRP A 238 24.25 -10.04 -11.47
N ARG A 239 25.30 -9.66 -12.19
CA ARG A 239 26.28 -8.67 -11.75
C ARG A 239 25.89 -7.35 -12.40
N TYR A 240 25.99 -6.25 -11.68
CA TYR A 240 25.58 -4.96 -12.22
C TYR A 240 26.56 -3.84 -11.90
N VAL A 241 26.50 -2.82 -12.76
CA VAL A 241 27.08 -1.49 -12.57
C VAL A 241 25.99 -0.48 -12.85
N MET A 242 25.47 0.16 -11.80
CA MET A 242 24.61 1.34 -11.95
C MET A 242 25.48 2.57 -12.16
N VAL A 243 25.04 3.51 -12.98
CA VAL A 243 25.74 4.77 -13.28
C VAL A 243 24.83 5.94 -12.97
N ALA A 244 25.37 6.95 -12.29
CA ALA A 244 24.64 8.18 -12.01
C ALA A 244 25.57 9.38 -11.91
N ASP A 245 25.02 10.57 -12.09
CA ASP A 245 25.72 11.84 -11.88
C ASP A 245 25.80 12.27 -10.40
N HIS A 246 24.93 11.68 -9.55
CA HIS A 246 24.88 11.90 -8.12
C HIS A 246 24.58 10.58 -7.38
N PRO A 247 25.19 10.31 -6.20
CA PRO A 247 24.97 9.05 -5.46
C PRO A 247 23.52 8.84 -5.05
N GLY A 248 22.78 9.91 -4.78
CA GLY A 248 21.35 9.84 -4.48
C GLY A 248 20.49 9.31 -5.64
N MET A 249 20.93 9.50 -6.89
CA MET A 249 20.24 8.95 -8.05
C MET A 249 20.43 7.44 -8.17
N LEU A 250 21.53 6.87 -7.65
CA LEU A 250 21.68 5.41 -7.52
C LEU A 250 20.60 4.82 -6.61
N VAL A 251 20.27 5.51 -5.51
CA VAL A 251 19.22 5.10 -4.57
C VAL A 251 17.84 5.29 -5.20
N GLN A 252 17.57 6.46 -5.81
CA GLN A 252 16.30 6.71 -6.48
C GLN A 252 16.01 5.68 -7.58
N ASN A 253 17.05 5.23 -8.28
CA ASN A 253 16.95 4.28 -9.38
C ASN A 253 17.14 2.81 -8.95
N ASN A 254 17.06 2.51 -7.64
CA ASN A 254 17.24 1.14 -7.12
C ASN A 254 16.21 0.12 -7.64
N TYR A 255 15.10 0.57 -8.24
CA TYR A 255 14.15 -0.29 -8.96
C TYR A 255 14.82 -1.06 -10.11
N PHE A 256 15.98 -0.61 -10.60
CA PHE A 256 16.88 -1.37 -11.45
C PHE A 256 17.20 -2.77 -10.88
N VAL A 257 17.49 -2.87 -9.58
CA VAL A 257 17.76 -4.15 -8.89
C VAL A 257 16.52 -5.04 -8.88
N LEU A 258 15.33 -4.46 -8.65
CA LEU A 258 14.06 -5.18 -8.72
C LEU A 258 13.77 -5.68 -10.15
N ASN A 259 14.04 -4.87 -11.18
CA ASN A 259 13.82 -5.22 -12.58
C ASN A 259 14.59 -6.48 -13.04
N LEU A 260 15.71 -6.77 -12.40
CA LEU A 260 16.54 -7.95 -12.64
C LEU A 260 16.03 -9.25 -11.98
N ASN A 261 15.00 -9.17 -11.14
CA ASN A 261 14.39 -10.33 -10.47
C ASN A 261 13.16 -10.85 -11.21
N GLU A 262 12.80 -12.10 -10.96
CA GLU A 262 11.60 -12.71 -11.53
C GLU A 262 10.32 -12.04 -10.98
N PRO A 263 9.21 -12.01 -11.74
CA PRO A 263 7.92 -11.52 -11.26
C PRO A 263 7.42 -12.24 -10.00
N ASN A 264 6.46 -11.62 -9.31
CA ASN A 264 5.82 -12.17 -8.11
C ASN A 264 5.29 -13.60 -8.32
N GLN A 265 5.58 -14.50 -7.39
CA GLN A 265 5.17 -15.91 -7.38
C GLN A 265 4.05 -16.22 -6.36
N ILE A 266 3.54 -15.22 -5.65
CA ILE A 266 2.42 -15.35 -4.70
C ILE A 266 1.15 -14.85 -5.38
N GLU A 267 0.19 -15.76 -5.62
CA GLU A 267 -1.07 -15.45 -6.32
C GLU A 267 -1.97 -14.47 -5.54
N ASN A 268 -2.22 -14.76 -4.25
CA ASN A 268 -2.98 -13.88 -3.36
C ASN A 268 -2.04 -13.10 -2.44
N THR A 269 -1.97 -11.79 -2.63
CA THR A 269 -1.09 -10.88 -1.86
C THR A 269 -1.85 -10.03 -0.84
N SER A 270 -3.17 -10.20 -0.67
CA SER A 270 -4.00 -9.31 0.17
C SER A 270 -3.67 -9.36 1.67
N TRP A 271 -3.00 -10.42 2.12
CA TRP A 271 -2.51 -10.60 3.48
C TRP A 271 -1.15 -9.93 3.73
N ILE A 272 -0.41 -9.56 2.68
CA ILE A 272 0.89 -8.90 2.77
C ILE A 272 0.65 -7.41 3.02
N LYS A 273 0.84 -7.00 4.28
CA LYS A 273 0.46 -5.66 4.75
C LYS A 273 1.67 -4.94 5.36
N PRO A 274 2.22 -3.94 4.66
CA PRO A 274 3.16 -2.98 5.23
C PRO A 274 2.58 -2.30 6.48
N GLY A 275 3.44 -1.86 7.38
CA GLY A 275 3.03 -1.13 8.57
C GLY A 275 4.20 -0.78 9.48
N GLN A 276 3.89 -0.04 10.53
CA GLN A 276 4.80 0.27 11.62
C GLN A 276 4.83 -0.88 12.62
N VAL A 277 5.99 -1.08 13.24
CA VAL A 277 6.21 -2.12 14.25
C VAL A 277 6.75 -1.48 15.51
N ILE A 278 6.11 -1.75 16.66
CA ILE A 278 6.66 -1.46 17.98
C ILE A 278 7.14 -2.77 18.62
N ARG A 279 8.30 -2.72 19.27
CA ARG A 279 8.92 -3.86 19.94
C ARG A 279 8.37 -4.03 21.37
N GLU A 280 7.99 -5.24 21.73
CA GLU A 280 7.62 -5.67 23.09
C GLU A 280 8.76 -6.50 23.67
N VAL A 281 9.28 -6.04 24.80
CA VAL A 281 10.55 -6.54 25.37
C VAL A 281 10.42 -6.98 26.82
N THR A 282 9.26 -6.73 27.45
CA THR A 282 9.00 -7.17 28.82
C THR A 282 8.72 -8.66 28.87
N LEU A 283 8.24 -9.25 27.77
CA LEU A 283 7.82 -10.65 27.68
C LEU A 283 6.83 -11.00 28.79
N THR A 284 5.86 -10.12 29.01
CA THR A 284 4.77 -10.31 29.97
C THR A 284 3.43 -10.06 29.32
N THR A 285 2.36 -10.66 29.83
CA THR A 285 1.00 -10.37 29.37
C THR A 285 0.68 -8.87 29.51
N ALA A 286 1.08 -8.25 30.63
CA ALA A 286 0.81 -6.83 30.86
C ALA A 286 1.53 -5.90 29.87
N GLY A 287 2.80 -6.17 29.55
CA GLY A 287 3.53 -5.42 28.52
C GLY A 287 2.97 -5.64 27.13
N GLY A 288 2.63 -6.89 26.78
CA GLY A 288 1.95 -7.22 25.53
C GLY A 288 0.66 -6.43 25.32
N LEU A 289 -0.24 -6.43 26.31
CA LEU A 289 -1.48 -5.67 26.25
C LEU A 289 -1.24 -4.16 26.15
N ALA A 290 -0.26 -3.63 26.90
CA ALA A 290 0.10 -2.21 26.85
C ALA A 290 0.66 -1.77 25.48
N CYS A 291 1.48 -2.60 24.84
CA CYS A 291 1.96 -2.37 23.48
C CYS A 291 0.83 -2.46 22.46
N VAL A 292 -0.08 -3.43 22.58
CA VAL A 292 -1.26 -3.53 21.70
C VAL A 292 -2.17 -2.31 21.84
N ASP A 293 -2.44 -1.86 23.07
CA ASP A 293 -3.23 -0.65 23.31
C ASP A 293 -2.56 0.59 22.71
N PHE A 294 -1.27 0.78 22.99
CA PHE A 294 -0.50 1.89 22.42
C PHE A 294 -0.52 1.86 20.89
N ALA A 295 -0.32 0.68 20.30
CA ALA A 295 -0.30 0.52 18.86
C ALA A 295 -1.67 0.85 18.23
N ALA A 296 -2.77 0.38 18.85
CA ALA A 296 -4.13 0.70 18.41
C ALA A 296 -4.45 2.20 18.55
N GLU A 297 -4.02 2.84 19.64
CA GLU A 297 -4.22 4.27 19.91
C GLU A 297 -3.43 5.16 18.92
N ASN A 298 -2.30 4.70 18.40
CA ASN A 298 -1.36 5.49 17.58
C ASN A 298 -1.29 5.05 16.11
N GLY A 299 -2.18 4.16 15.67
CA GLY A 299 -2.21 3.69 14.28
C GLY A 299 -0.99 2.86 13.86
N ILE A 300 -0.35 2.17 14.80
CA ILE A 300 0.76 1.24 14.54
C ILE A 300 0.16 -0.14 14.25
N GLU A 301 0.58 -0.79 13.18
CA GLU A 301 -0.03 -2.03 12.70
C GLU A 301 0.41 -3.27 13.48
N TYR A 302 1.65 -3.28 13.98
CA TYR A 302 2.26 -4.49 14.53
C TYR A 302 2.95 -4.30 15.88
N VAL A 303 2.91 -5.35 16.69
CA VAL A 303 3.73 -5.53 17.88
C VAL A 303 4.62 -6.75 17.66
N GLU A 304 5.93 -6.58 17.82
CA GLU A 304 6.90 -7.66 17.73
C GLU A 304 7.32 -8.12 19.14
N PHE A 305 7.33 -9.43 19.38
CA PHE A 305 7.89 -10.02 20.59
C PHE A 305 9.31 -10.53 20.28
N ASP A 306 10.28 -9.88 20.91
CA ASP A 306 11.69 -10.17 20.73
C ASP A 306 12.10 -11.51 21.37
N ALA A 307 13.36 -11.91 21.16
CA ALA A 307 13.95 -13.12 21.71
C ALA A 307 13.68 -13.31 23.21
N GLY A 308 13.45 -14.56 23.61
CA GLY A 308 13.20 -14.97 24.99
C GLY A 308 11.80 -15.50 25.26
N TRP A 309 10.83 -15.35 24.35
CA TRP A 309 9.45 -15.78 24.61
C TRP A 309 9.24 -17.31 24.57
N TYR A 310 10.16 -18.05 23.93
CA TYR A 310 10.15 -19.52 23.77
C TYR A 310 11.38 -20.22 24.37
N GLY A 311 12.18 -19.49 25.14
CA GLY A 311 13.33 -19.98 25.89
C GLY A 311 14.56 -19.10 25.67
N ASP A 312 15.66 -19.48 26.29
CA ASP A 312 16.96 -18.84 26.06
C ASP A 312 17.36 -19.03 24.58
N GLU A 313 17.51 -17.94 23.84
CA GLU A 313 17.83 -17.97 22.41
C GLU A 313 19.14 -18.71 22.11
N TYR A 314 20.08 -18.76 23.05
CA TYR A 314 21.36 -19.46 22.88
C TYR A 314 21.29 -20.94 23.26
N ASN A 315 20.22 -21.36 23.94
CA ASN A 315 20.03 -22.76 24.33
C ASN A 315 19.44 -23.57 23.16
N PRO A 316 20.15 -24.59 22.64
CA PRO A 316 19.64 -25.43 21.55
C PRO A 316 18.39 -26.24 21.92
N GLU A 317 18.07 -26.37 23.21
CA GLU A 317 16.88 -27.08 23.71
C GLU A 317 15.65 -26.17 23.85
N SER A 318 15.76 -24.87 23.56
CA SER A 318 14.60 -23.98 23.50
C SER A 318 13.64 -24.42 22.39
N ASP A 319 12.33 -24.33 22.66
CA ASP A 319 11.28 -24.91 21.83
C ASP A 319 10.30 -23.82 21.37
N ALA A 320 10.47 -23.37 20.12
CA ALA A 320 9.65 -22.35 19.49
C ALA A 320 8.20 -22.81 19.24
N SER A 321 7.86 -24.08 19.43
CA SER A 321 6.47 -24.55 19.41
C SER A 321 5.73 -24.33 20.73
N THR A 322 6.42 -23.86 21.77
CA THR A 322 5.87 -23.62 23.10
C THR A 322 6.11 -22.18 23.57
N ILE A 323 5.29 -21.71 24.51
CA ILE A 323 5.48 -20.41 25.17
C ILE A 323 6.20 -20.66 26.50
N THR A 324 7.52 -20.53 26.47
CA THR A 324 8.40 -20.79 27.62
C THR A 324 9.33 -19.59 27.81
N VAL A 325 8.97 -18.66 28.68
CA VAL A 325 9.74 -17.41 28.86
C VAL A 325 11.12 -17.70 29.44
N ASP A 326 12.17 -17.11 28.85
CA ASP A 326 13.53 -17.13 29.39
C ASP A 326 13.58 -16.33 30.71
N PRO A 327 13.85 -16.99 31.85
CA PRO A 327 13.92 -16.33 33.15
C PRO A 327 15.04 -15.28 33.25
N LYS A 328 16.04 -15.31 32.35
CA LYS A 328 17.09 -14.28 32.28
C LYS A 328 16.59 -12.99 31.64
N ARG A 329 15.58 -13.07 30.77
CA ARG A 329 15.00 -11.93 30.06
C ARG A 329 13.74 -11.40 30.72
N SER A 330 12.93 -12.26 31.34
CA SER A 330 11.73 -11.84 32.05
C SER A 330 11.31 -12.81 33.14
N LYS A 331 10.69 -12.27 34.20
CA LYS A 331 10.08 -13.05 35.27
C LYS A 331 8.66 -13.54 34.90
N GLY A 332 8.12 -13.11 33.76
CA GLY A 332 6.75 -13.40 33.33
C GLY A 332 5.69 -12.81 34.28
N PRO A 333 4.45 -13.36 34.28
CA PRO A 333 3.95 -14.38 33.35
C PRO A 333 3.67 -13.81 31.95
N LEU A 334 3.76 -14.68 30.93
CA LEU A 334 3.35 -14.38 29.56
C LEU A 334 2.30 -15.38 29.10
N ASP A 335 1.10 -14.87 28.85
CA ASP A 335 0.03 -15.55 28.14
C ASP A 335 -0.04 -14.96 26.74
N LEU A 336 0.82 -15.46 25.84
CA LEU A 336 0.95 -14.93 24.49
C LEU A 336 -0.33 -15.16 23.66
N HIS A 337 -1.06 -16.26 23.89
CA HIS A 337 -2.34 -16.51 23.22
C HIS A 337 -3.37 -15.43 23.52
N LYS A 338 -3.51 -15.06 24.80
CA LYS A 338 -4.38 -13.96 25.21
C LYS A 338 -3.97 -12.64 24.56
N VAL A 339 -2.67 -12.35 24.46
CA VAL A 339 -2.19 -11.13 23.79
C VAL A 339 -2.52 -11.17 22.30
N ILE A 340 -2.30 -12.30 21.61
CA ILE A 340 -2.62 -12.45 20.19
C ILE A 340 -4.12 -12.30 19.94
N GLU A 341 -4.97 -12.92 20.76
CA GLU A 341 -6.43 -12.76 20.69
C GLU A 341 -6.83 -11.29 20.84
N TYR A 342 -6.31 -10.61 21.87
CA TYR A 342 -6.58 -9.20 22.12
C TYR A 342 -6.08 -8.29 20.99
N ALA A 343 -4.89 -8.57 20.45
CA ALA A 343 -4.34 -7.86 19.31
C ALA A 343 -5.24 -8.01 18.07
N ASN A 344 -5.70 -9.23 17.77
CA ASN A 344 -6.61 -9.48 16.66
C ASN A 344 -7.94 -8.73 16.81
N GLN A 345 -8.51 -8.66 18.01
CA GLN A 345 -9.72 -7.86 18.29
C GLN A 345 -9.52 -6.37 18.00
N LYS A 346 -8.29 -5.86 18.11
CA LYS A 346 -7.93 -4.46 17.82
C LYS A 346 -7.34 -4.24 16.42
N GLY A 347 -7.34 -5.28 15.59
CA GLY A 347 -6.71 -5.24 14.25
C GLY A 347 -5.19 -5.02 14.30
N ILE A 348 -4.53 -5.41 15.39
CA ILE A 348 -3.07 -5.35 15.56
C ILE A 348 -2.48 -6.73 15.26
N GLY A 349 -1.44 -6.77 14.45
CA GLY A 349 -0.71 -8.01 14.18
C GLY A 349 0.38 -8.29 15.20
N ILE A 350 0.53 -9.55 15.61
CA ILE A 350 1.70 -9.98 16.38
C ILE A 350 2.75 -10.58 15.44
N ILE A 351 4.00 -10.18 15.64
CA ILE A 351 5.21 -10.71 14.99
C ILE A 351 6.04 -11.40 16.07
N LEU A 352 6.62 -12.57 15.76
CA LEU A 352 7.44 -13.32 16.72
C LEU A 352 8.87 -13.48 16.21
N TYR A 353 9.85 -13.15 17.05
CA TYR A 353 11.24 -13.47 16.81
C TYR A 353 11.50 -14.97 16.96
N VAL A 354 12.23 -15.57 16.02
CA VAL A 354 12.73 -16.96 16.10
C VAL A 354 14.11 -17.04 15.46
N ASN A 355 15.08 -17.66 16.13
CA ASN A 355 16.44 -17.72 15.62
C ASN A 355 16.71 -18.97 14.76
N MET A 356 17.84 -18.96 14.05
CA MET A 356 18.26 -20.03 13.15
C MET A 356 18.35 -21.41 13.80
N LYS A 357 18.74 -21.48 15.08
CA LYS A 357 18.80 -22.76 15.82
C LYS A 357 17.43 -23.42 15.92
N ALA A 358 16.39 -22.65 16.26
CA ALA A 358 15.03 -23.15 16.32
C ALA A 358 14.42 -23.32 14.91
N LEU A 359 14.63 -22.35 14.00
CA LEU A 359 14.12 -22.42 12.63
C LEU A 359 14.62 -23.69 11.91
N SER A 360 15.91 -23.98 11.96
CA SER A 360 16.49 -25.17 11.29
C SER A 360 15.90 -26.50 11.78
N LYS A 361 15.43 -26.57 13.03
CA LYS A 361 14.83 -27.76 13.63
C LYS A 361 13.31 -27.82 13.45
N GLN A 362 12.63 -26.69 13.55
CA GLN A 362 11.19 -26.63 13.84
C GLN A 362 10.38 -25.85 12.80
N LEU A 363 10.98 -25.28 11.75
CA LEU A 363 10.28 -24.43 10.78
C LEU A 363 8.97 -25.05 10.27
N ASP A 364 9.00 -26.30 9.83
CA ASP A 364 7.81 -26.98 9.28
C ASP A 364 6.72 -27.25 10.33
N GLN A 365 7.08 -27.25 11.62
CA GLN A 365 6.15 -27.40 12.75
C GLN A 365 5.55 -26.03 13.14
N ILE A 366 6.38 -24.98 13.26
CA ILE A 366 5.94 -23.69 13.81
C ILE A 366 5.11 -22.87 12.83
N LEU A 367 5.35 -22.96 11.51
CA LEU A 367 4.59 -22.16 10.54
C LEU A 367 3.07 -22.43 10.56
N PRO A 368 2.58 -23.69 10.46
CA PRO A 368 1.15 -23.96 10.59
C PRO A 368 0.61 -23.61 11.98
N LEU A 369 1.41 -23.84 13.02
CA LEU A 369 1.05 -23.54 14.40
C LEU A 369 0.84 -22.04 14.61
N TYR A 370 1.74 -21.20 14.11
CA TYR A 370 1.67 -19.74 14.26
C TYR A 370 0.51 -19.16 13.45
N LYS A 371 0.23 -19.73 12.27
CA LYS A 371 -0.98 -19.42 11.52
C LYS A 371 -2.23 -19.73 12.34
N GLN A 372 -2.28 -20.90 13.00
CA GLN A 372 -3.38 -21.26 13.89
C GLN A 372 -3.50 -20.31 15.11
N TRP A 373 -2.38 -19.88 15.68
CA TRP A 373 -2.37 -18.91 16.77
C TRP A 373 -2.85 -17.52 16.34
N GLY A 374 -2.75 -17.20 15.05
CA GLY A 374 -3.18 -15.91 14.48
C GLY A 374 -2.05 -14.88 14.31
N VAL A 375 -0.79 -15.31 14.45
CA VAL A 375 0.43 -14.53 14.20
C VAL A 375 0.46 -14.03 12.74
N LYS A 376 0.98 -12.83 12.50
CA LYS A 376 1.03 -12.21 11.15
C LYS A 376 2.39 -12.34 10.46
N GLY A 377 3.45 -12.61 11.22
CA GLY A 377 4.76 -12.84 10.66
C GLY A 377 5.84 -13.16 11.67
N LEU A 378 7.05 -13.28 11.16
CA LEU A 378 8.23 -13.71 11.90
C LEU A 378 9.40 -12.75 11.67
N LYS A 379 10.20 -12.55 12.72
CA LYS A 379 11.55 -11.99 12.60
C LYS A 379 12.56 -13.12 12.75
N TYR A 380 13.30 -13.43 11.69
CA TYR A 380 14.32 -14.48 11.70
C TYR A 380 15.62 -13.91 12.24
N GLY A 381 16.16 -14.50 13.29
CA GLY A 381 17.41 -14.06 13.90
C GLY A 381 18.57 -15.03 13.74
N PHE A 382 19.78 -14.51 13.80
CA PHE A 382 21.06 -15.22 13.68
C PHE A 382 21.12 -16.17 12.49
N VAL A 383 20.57 -15.74 11.35
CA VAL A 383 20.53 -16.57 10.13
C VAL A 383 21.91 -16.69 9.50
N ASP A 384 22.22 -17.88 9.01
CA ASP A 384 23.43 -18.11 8.24
C ASP A 384 23.28 -17.50 6.83
N VAL A 385 24.32 -16.79 6.37
CA VAL A 385 24.39 -16.23 5.02
C VAL A 385 25.80 -16.37 4.46
N GLY A 386 25.92 -16.39 3.14
CA GLY A 386 27.22 -16.43 2.47
C GLY A 386 27.28 -17.54 1.44
N ASP A 387 27.42 -18.78 1.89
CA ASP A 387 27.49 -19.93 1.00
C ASP A 387 26.13 -20.22 0.32
N GLN A 388 26.17 -21.07 -0.70
CA GLN A 388 25.00 -21.43 -1.48
C GLN A 388 23.92 -22.13 -0.66
N TYR A 389 24.29 -23.02 0.26
CA TYR A 389 23.33 -23.81 1.02
C TYR A 389 22.54 -22.92 1.99
N SER A 390 23.24 -22.04 2.70
CA SER A 390 22.62 -21.06 3.60
C SER A 390 21.62 -20.16 2.85
N THR A 391 22.02 -19.68 1.67
CA THR A 391 21.15 -18.86 0.81
C THR A 391 19.91 -19.64 0.36
N ALA A 392 20.09 -20.87 -0.12
CA ALA A 392 19.00 -21.72 -0.59
C ALA A 392 18.02 -22.08 0.53
N TRP A 393 18.54 -22.41 1.72
CA TRP A 393 17.72 -22.71 2.89
C TRP A 393 16.87 -21.49 3.29
N LEU A 394 17.46 -20.29 3.33
CA LEU A 394 16.74 -19.08 3.72
C LEU A 394 15.62 -18.74 2.72
N HIS A 395 15.88 -18.83 1.42
CA HIS A 395 14.83 -18.64 0.40
C HIS A 395 13.74 -19.71 0.48
N GLN A 396 14.11 -20.96 0.76
CA GLN A 396 13.11 -22.01 1.02
C GLN A 396 12.28 -21.70 2.26
N ALA A 397 12.87 -21.16 3.33
CA ALA A 397 12.16 -20.78 4.54
C ALA A 397 11.15 -19.65 4.27
N ILE A 398 11.55 -18.62 3.51
CA ILE A 398 10.67 -17.52 3.08
C ILE A 398 9.50 -18.06 2.23
N ARG A 399 9.77 -18.97 1.28
CA ARG A 399 8.73 -19.62 0.45
C ARG A 399 7.76 -20.43 1.30
N LYS A 400 8.26 -21.15 2.31
CA LYS A 400 7.43 -21.91 3.25
C LYS A 400 6.54 -20.99 4.08
N ALA A 401 7.07 -19.87 4.60
CA ALA A 401 6.27 -18.88 5.33
C ALA A 401 5.13 -18.31 4.48
N ALA A 402 5.38 -18.05 3.18
CA ALA A 402 4.35 -17.59 2.25
C ALA A 402 3.16 -18.57 2.12
N LYS A 403 3.40 -19.88 2.15
CA LYS A 403 2.33 -20.91 2.11
C LYS A 403 1.35 -20.82 3.28
N TYR A 404 1.78 -20.23 4.39
CA TYR A 404 0.98 -20.04 5.59
C TYR A 404 0.56 -18.56 5.78
N GLU A 405 0.75 -17.72 4.74
CA GLU A 405 0.41 -16.30 4.77
C GLU A 405 1.11 -15.55 5.92
N LEU A 406 2.40 -15.84 6.14
CA LEU A 406 3.24 -15.20 7.13
C LEU A 406 4.30 -14.30 6.45
N MET A 407 4.35 -13.04 6.88
CA MET A 407 5.37 -12.09 6.47
C MET A 407 6.68 -12.32 7.24
N VAL A 408 7.81 -11.95 6.64
CA VAL A 408 9.15 -12.26 7.18
C VAL A 408 10.02 -11.01 7.16
N ASP A 409 10.60 -10.71 8.31
CA ASP A 409 11.78 -9.85 8.50
C ASP A 409 13.00 -10.75 8.76
N VAL A 410 14.13 -10.49 8.11
CA VAL A 410 15.38 -11.25 8.30
C VAL A 410 16.43 -10.38 8.97
N HIS A 411 16.80 -10.70 10.20
CA HIS A 411 17.78 -9.96 10.98
C HIS A 411 19.23 -10.25 10.57
N ASP A 412 20.15 -9.43 11.07
CA ASP A 412 21.60 -9.54 10.98
C ASP A 412 22.17 -9.32 9.58
N GLU A 413 22.72 -10.35 8.93
CA GLU A 413 23.66 -10.20 7.81
C GLU A 413 23.02 -10.27 6.41
N TYR A 414 21.72 -10.55 6.29
CA TYR A 414 21.06 -10.73 5.00
C TYR A 414 20.81 -9.40 4.27
N ARG A 415 21.42 -9.20 3.10
CA ARG A 415 21.19 -8.04 2.21
C ARG A 415 20.36 -8.41 0.99
N LEU A 416 19.35 -7.60 0.69
CA LEU A 416 18.48 -7.80 -0.47
C LEU A 416 19.23 -7.73 -1.80
N THR A 417 18.75 -8.57 -2.72
CA THR A 417 19.13 -8.57 -4.14
C THR A 417 17.92 -8.41 -5.06
N GLY A 418 16.82 -7.89 -4.50
CA GLY A 418 15.52 -7.70 -5.16
C GLY A 418 14.56 -8.89 -5.08
N TYR A 419 14.89 -9.94 -4.32
CA TYR A 419 14.06 -11.14 -4.15
C TYR A 419 12.65 -10.84 -3.60
N SER A 420 12.46 -9.71 -2.92
CA SER A 420 11.14 -9.22 -2.48
C SER A 420 10.18 -8.92 -3.64
N ARG A 421 10.66 -8.72 -4.88
CA ARG A 421 9.79 -8.68 -6.07
C ARG A 421 9.14 -10.04 -6.34
N THR A 422 9.94 -11.11 -6.22
CA THR A 422 9.53 -12.48 -6.52
C THR A 422 8.71 -13.07 -5.36
N TYR A 423 9.11 -12.77 -4.12
CA TYR A 423 8.43 -13.19 -2.89
C TYR A 423 8.21 -11.98 -1.96
N PRO A 424 7.11 -11.23 -2.17
CA PRO A 424 6.80 -10.02 -1.39
C PRO A 424 6.43 -10.28 0.07
N ASN A 425 6.39 -11.54 0.53
CA ASN A 425 6.27 -11.80 1.96
C ASN A 425 7.59 -11.56 2.72
N LEU A 426 8.73 -11.54 2.02
CA LEU A 426 9.97 -10.95 2.54
C LEU A 426 9.82 -9.44 2.53
N ILE A 427 9.28 -8.92 3.62
CA ILE A 427 8.83 -7.53 3.69
C ILE A 427 10.02 -6.61 3.95
N THR A 428 10.91 -6.99 4.86
CA THR A 428 12.15 -6.27 5.12
C THR A 428 13.21 -7.22 5.68
N GLN A 429 14.35 -6.66 6.02
CA GLN A 429 15.50 -7.31 6.61
C GLN A 429 16.37 -6.24 7.24
N GLU A 430 17.16 -6.60 8.22
CA GLU A 430 18.20 -5.71 8.73
C GLU A 430 19.29 -5.58 7.65
N GLY A 431 20.35 -6.40 7.69
CA GLY A 431 21.43 -6.32 6.71
C GLY A 431 22.04 -4.91 6.61
N ILE A 432 21.93 -4.14 7.70
CA ILE A 432 22.11 -2.69 7.74
C ILE A 432 22.65 -2.31 9.11
N ARG A 433 23.51 -1.30 9.17
CA ARG A 433 23.92 -0.72 10.45
C ARG A 433 22.81 0.18 10.99
N GLY A 434 21.80 -0.42 11.61
CA GLY A 434 20.62 0.24 12.17
C GLY A 434 20.90 1.02 13.46
N ASP A 435 19.85 1.59 14.04
CA ASP A 435 19.94 2.38 15.28
C ASP A 435 20.34 1.56 16.52
N GLU A 436 20.24 0.22 16.48
CA GLU A 436 20.83 -0.63 17.51
C GLU A 436 22.33 -0.40 17.69
N GLU A 437 23.04 -0.20 16.59
CA GLU A 437 24.47 0.08 16.49
C GLU A 437 24.83 1.56 16.72
N SER A 438 23.82 2.39 17.01
CA SER A 438 23.93 3.81 17.32
C SER A 438 24.77 4.66 16.35
N PRO A 439 24.59 4.53 15.01
CA PRO A 439 25.33 5.31 14.03
C PRO A 439 25.07 6.81 14.21
N ASN A 440 26.15 7.59 14.12
CA ASN A 440 26.05 9.03 13.95
C ASN A 440 25.53 9.38 12.55
N LEU A 441 25.18 10.65 12.32
CA LEU A 441 24.47 11.03 11.09
C LEU A 441 25.27 10.81 9.81
N ASN A 442 26.61 10.94 9.81
CA ASN A 442 27.37 10.65 8.59
C ASN A 442 27.32 9.17 8.22
N GLN A 443 27.32 8.26 9.21
CA GLN A 443 27.12 6.83 8.94
C GLN A 443 25.70 6.52 8.44
N ALA A 444 24.68 7.20 8.97
CA ALA A 444 23.31 7.08 8.43
C ALA A 444 23.22 7.54 6.96
N ILE A 445 23.95 8.62 6.61
CA ILE A 445 24.05 9.12 5.23
C ILE A 445 24.82 8.15 4.34
N TYR A 446 25.92 7.55 4.81
CA TYR A 446 26.60 6.48 4.08
C TYR A 446 25.69 5.28 3.83
N THR A 447 24.93 4.86 4.85
CA THR A 447 23.93 3.81 4.71
C THR A 447 22.90 4.15 3.62
N LEU A 448 22.36 5.38 3.62
CA LEU A 448 21.44 5.85 2.58
C LEU A 448 22.05 5.72 1.18
N TYR A 449 23.25 6.25 0.96
CA TYR A 449 23.87 6.27 -0.38
C TYR A 449 24.49 4.95 -0.83
N ASN A 450 24.68 3.97 0.07
CA ASN A 450 25.26 2.67 -0.28
C ASN A 450 24.22 1.56 -0.12
N ARG A 451 23.87 1.21 1.11
CA ARG A 451 23.02 0.05 1.43
C ARG A 451 21.60 0.18 0.87
N MET A 452 21.02 1.38 0.80
CA MET A 452 19.64 1.54 0.32
C MET A 452 19.49 1.37 -1.20
N ILE A 453 20.60 1.25 -1.95
CA ILE A 453 20.58 0.82 -3.35
C ILE A 453 20.08 -0.64 -3.47
N CYS A 454 20.22 -1.46 -2.43
CA CYS A 454 19.65 -2.82 -2.41
C CYS A 454 18.13 -2.86 -2.17
N GLY A 455 17.49 -1.72 -1.88
CA GLY A 455 16.09 -1.64 -1.47
C GLY A 455 15.93 -1.55 0.05
N ALA A 456 14.77 -2.02 0.54
CA ALA A 456 14.34 -1.89 1.93
C ALA A 456 15.41 -2.27 2.97
N GLY A 457 15.32 -1.72 4.18
CA GLY A 457 16.16 -2.12 5.31
C GLY A 457 15.55 -1.70 6.64
N ASP A 458 15.38 -2.64 7.55
CA ASP A 458 14.93 -2.38 8.92
C ASP A 458 16.03 -1.64 9.69
N TYR A 459 15.84 -0.34 9.86
CA TYR A 459 16.78 0.52 10.57
C TYR A 459 16.51 0.61 12.08
N THR A 460 15.43 -0.02 12.56
CA THR A 460 15.04 -0.05 13.99
C THR A 460 15.02 1.32 14.65
N ASN A 461 14.30 2.27 14.06
CA ASN A 461 14.44 3.70 14.33
C ASN A 461 14.11 4.06 15.80
N CYS A 462 15.05 4.69 16.50
CA CYS A 462 14.88 5.13 17.89
C CYS A 462 14.31 6.55 17.96
N PHE A 463 13.63 6.92 19.05
CA PHE A 463 13.12 8.29 19.18
C PHE A 463 13.39 8.97 20.52
N PHE A 464 13.12 8.31 21.64
CA PHE A 464 13.30 8.94 22.98
C PHE A 464 14.58 8.52 23.69
N ALA A 465 15.19 7.40 23.29
CA ALA A 465 16.38 6.86 23.94
C ALA A 465 17.54 7.87 23.99
N GLU A 466 18.26 7.88 25.12
CA GLU A 466 19.36 8.82 25.40
C GLU A 466 20.40 8.87 24.27
N ARG A 467 20.75 7.69 23.73
CA ARG A 467 21.64 7.51 22.56
C ARG A 467 21.26 8.37 21.34
N VAL A 468 19.97 8.68 21.16
CA VAL A 468 19.51 9.53 20.06
C VAL A 468 20.04 10.95 20.21
N MET A 469 20.03 11.50 21.43
CA MET A 469 20.48 12.87 21.70
C MET A 469 21.99 12.96 21.73
N GLU A 470 22.66 11.93 22.25
CA GLU A 470 24.11 11.90 22.41
C GLU A 470 24.85 11.65 21.10
N LYS A 471 24.36 10.72 20.26
CA LYS A 471 25.12 10.20 19.11
C LYS A 471 24.43 10.36 17.77
N MET A 472 23.09 10.32 17.72
CA MET A 472 22.36 10.15 16.45
C MET A 472 21.64 11.41 15.93
N GLY A 473 22.09 12.60 16.35
CA GLY A 473 21.61 13.87 15.77
C GLY A 473 20.29 14.42 16.36
N GLY A 474 19.69 13.75 17.35
CA GLY A 474 18.46 14.21 18.02
C GLY A 474 17.14 13.81 17.34
N ARG A 475 16.01 14.16 17.95
CA ARG A 475 14.67 13.77 17.47
C ARG A 475 14.35 14.29 16.07
N ALA A 476 14.80 15.49 15.72
CA ALA A 476 14.55 16.05 14.39
C ALA A 476 15.25 15.24 13.28
N ALA A 477 16.45 14.73 13.56
CA ALA A 477 17.15 13.84 12.63
C ALA A 477 16.50 12.45 12.57
N GLN A 478 15.94 11.94 13.67
CA GLN A 478 15.20 10.68 13.68
C GLN A 478 13.90 10.74 12.86
N LEU A 479 13.19 11.88 12.89
CA LEU A 479 12.05 12.13 11.99
C LEU A 479 12.49 12.05 10.52
N ALA A 480 13.60 12.70 10.18
CA ALA A 480 14.15 12.70 8.83
C ALA A 480 14.59 11.28 8.39
N LYS A 481 15.34 10.55 9.24
CA LYS A 481 15.78 9.17 8.95
C LYS A 481 14.62 8.23 8.64
N ARG A 482 13.48 8.37 9.34
CA ARG A 482 12.27 7.58 9.08
C ARG A 482 11.75 7.72 7.64
N ILE A 483 11.93 8.88 7.03
CA ILE A 483 11.54 9.12 5.63
C ILE A 483 12.69 8.75 4.70
N ALA A 484 13.94 9.09 5.03
CA ALA A 484 15.08 8.80 4.16
C ALA A 484 15.30 7.29 3.95
N ILE A 485 15.27 6.51 5.04
CA ILE A 485 15.57 5.08 5.05
C ILE A 485 14.26 4.29 4.95
N TYR A 486 14.01 3.73 3.78
CA TYR A 486 12.79 3.01 3.46
C TYR A 486 12.75 1.60 4.08
N SER A 487 11.65 1.28 4.76
CA SER A 487 11.25 -0.09 5.09
C SER A 487 9.72 -0.21 5.11
N PRO A 488 9.12 -1.23 4.46
CA PRO A 488 7.67 -1.45 4.51
C PRO A 488 7.22 -2.05 5.85
N TRP A 489 8.12 -2.66 6.63
CA TRP A 489 7.98 -2.79 8.07
C TRP A 489 8.93 -1.83 8.75
N GLN A 490 8.39 -0.68 9.18
CA GLN A 490 9.18 0.34 9.83
C GLN A 490 9.13 0.12 11.34
N PHE A 491 10.19 -0.48 11.89
CA PHE A 491 10.33 -0.53 13.34
C PHE A 491 10.60 0.88 13.88
N ILE A 492 9.80 1.26 14.87
CA ILE A 492 9.88 2.53 15.56
C ILE A 492 9.95 2.29 17.06
N PHE A 493 10.52 3.24 17.79
CA PHE A 493 10.61 3.17 19.25
C PHE A 493 11.43 1.95 19.73
N TRP A 494 12.48 1.55 19.00
CA TRP A 494 13.20 0.29 19.25
C TRP A 494 13.75 0.09 20.68
N TYR A 495 14.07 1.20 21.37
CA TYR A 495 14.46 1.23 22.79
C TYR A 495 13.52 2.09 23.65
N ASP A 496 12.30 2.35 23.17
CA ASP A 496 11.29 3.08 23.92
C ASP A 496 10.11 2.14 24.19
N ARG A 497 9.41 2.32 25.32
CA ARG A 497 8.23 1.53 25.68
C ARG A 497 7.02 2.41 25.98
N PRO A 498 5.80 1.90 25.81
CA PRO A 498 4.60 2.59 26.29
C PRO A 498 4.67 2.85 27.79
N TYR A 499 4.12 3.98 28.24
CA TYR A 499 4.08 4.34 29.67
C TYR A 499 3.35 3.29 30.53
N LYS A 500 2.29 2.67 29.99
CA LYS A 500 1.51 1.63 30.68
C LYS A 500 2.25 0.28 30.76
N ALA A 501 3.30 0.07 29.96
CA ALA A 501 4.08 -1.17 30.02
C ALA A 501 4.86 -1.23 31.35
N PRO A 502 5.03 -2.42 31.95
CA PRO A 502 5.83 -2.56 33.15
C PRO A 502 7.31 -2.25 32.87
N SER A 503 8.04 -1.80 33.88
CA SER A 503 9.51 -1.79 33.83
C SER A 503 10.02 -3.23 33.97
N ARG A 504 11.05 -3.59 33.20
CA ARG A 504 11.76 -4.86 33.36
C ARG A 504 13.11 -4.67 34.06
N ASP A 505 13.57 -5.72 34.74
CA ASP A 505 14.94 -5.82 35.26
C ASP A 505 15.80 -6.58 34.24
N GLY A 506 16.80 -5.92 33.64
CA GLY A 506 17.78 -6.57 32.74
C GLY A 506 17.31 -6.83 31.31
N GLY A 507 18.16 -7.50 30.51
CA GLY A 507 17.95 -7.80 29.09
C GLY A 507 18.63 -6.84 28.11
N ALA A 508 18.65 -7.21 26.82
CA ALA A 508 19.20 -6.37 25.75
C ALA A 508 18.40 -5.05 25.63
N GLY A 509 19.04 -3.92 25.93
CA GLY A 509 18.42 -2.58 25.87
C GLY A 509 17.85 -2.07 27.20
N SER A 510 18.39 -2.47 28.36
CA SER A 510 17.90 -2.11 29.71
C SER A 510 17.84 -0.61 30.06
N THR A 511 18.15 0.29 29.13
CA THR A 511 17.85 1.73 29.19
C THR A 511 16.63 2.04 28.32
N GLU A 512 15.45 1.60 28.76
CA GLU A 512 14.20 1.88 28.06
C GLU A 512 13.61 3.22 28.48
N SER A 513 13.57 4.16 27.54
CA SER A 513 12.80 5.38 27.69
C SER A 513 11.31 5.10 27.63
N VAL A 514 10.53 5.96 28.26
CA VAL A 514 9.09 5.92 28.16
C VAL A 514 8.63 6.86 27.05
N ILE A 515 7.81 6.34 26.13
CA ILE A 515 7.21 7.10 25.05
C ILE A 515 6.29 8.17 25.64
N LYS A 516 6.46 9.41 25.17
CA LYS A 516 5.57 10.53 25.49
C LYS A 516 4.65 10.82 24.31
N THR A 517 3.36 10.94 24.56
CA THR A 517 2.38 11.35 23.56
C THR A 517 2.34 12.87 23.50
N ASP A 518 2.69 13.42 22.34
CA ASP A 518 2.66 14.84 22.01
C ASP A 518 2.45 14.98 20.48
N ALA A 519 2.19 16.19 19.98
CA ALA A 519 1.93 16.41 18.55
C ALA A 519 3.09 15.99 17.63
N ILE A 520 4.33 15.93 18.14
CA ILE A 520 5.50 15.46 17.39
C ILE A 520 5.47 13.93 17.29
N THR A 521 5.11 13.24 18.38
CA THR A 521 4.89 11.80 18.39
C THR A 521 3.73 11.42 17.49
N ASP A 522 2.63 12.17 17.50
CA ASP A 522 1.49 11.95 16.61
C ASP A 522 1.92 12.10 15.14
N PHE A 523 2.66 13.18 14.82
CA PHE A 523 3.20 13.36 13.48
C PHE A 523 4.15 12.21 13.11
N TYR A 524 5.05 11.82 14.02
CA TYR A 524 5.95 10.69 13.80
C TYR A 524 5.14 9.46 13.42
N CYS A 525 4.21 9.00 14.27
CA CYS A 525 3.33 7.85 14.00
C CYS A 525 2.49 7.98 12.72
N SER A 526 2.17 9.20 12.26
CA SER A 526 1.39 9.42 11.04
C SER A 526 2.17 9.23 9.72
N ILE A 527 3.51 9.20 9.76
CA ILE A 527 4.35 9.10 8.56
C ILE A 527 4.16 7.72 7.89
N PRO A 528 3.81 7.65 6.59
CA PRO A 528 3.65 6.42 5.84
C PRO A 528 4.91 5.54 5.80
N VAL A 529 4.72 4.25 5.51
CA VAL A 529 5.81 3.28 5.31
C VAL A 529 5.94 2.80 3.86
N VAL A 530 5.02 3.22 3.00
CA VAL A 530 5.03 2.96 1.55
C VAL A 530 4.77 4.24 0.79
N TRP A 531 5.31 4.30 -0.42
CA TRP A 531 5.41 5.55 -1.18
C TRP A 531 4.99 5.34 -2.63
N ASP A 532 4.32 6.33 -3.19
CA ASP A 532 3.96 6.38 -4.60
C ASP A 532 5.11 6.87 -5.49
N ASP A 533 5.97 7.75 -4.96
CA ASP A 533 7.14 8.29 -5.66
C ASP A 533 8.23 8.64 -4.66
N THR A 534 9.49 8.59 -5.11
CA THR A 534 10.69 8.92 -4.33
C THR A 534 11.64 9.74 -5.18
N ARG A 535 12.02 10.93 -4.72
CA ARG A 535 12.90 11.85 -5.43
C ARG A 535 14.09 12.24 -4.58
N PHE A 536 15.26 12.21 -5.19
CA PHE A 536 16.49 12.73 -4.63
C PHE A 536 16.78 14.10 -5.25
N TYR A 537 17.04 15.10 -4.41
CA TYR A 537 17.25 16.47 -4.89
C TYR A 537 18.71 16.89 -4.82
N GLU A 538 19.30 16.87 -3.63
CA GLU A 538 20.67 17.32 -3.41
C GLU A 538 21.28 16.57 -2.22
N GLY A 539 22.61 16.48 -2.20
CA GLY A 539 23.33 16.00 -1.04
C GLY A 539 24.83 15.85 -1.31
N ASP A 540 25.50 15.30 -0.32
CA ASP A 540 26.92 14.95 -0.38
C ASP A 540 27.12 13.72 0.52
N MET A 541 27.85 12.72 0.02
CA MET A 541 28.01 11.44 0.73
C MET A 541 28.55 11.61 2.14
N ASP A 542 29.39 12.61 2.35
CA ASP A 542 30.10 12.79 3.61
C ASP A 542 29.30 13.64 4.62
N SER A 543 28.29 14.40 4.18
CA SER A 543 27.73 15.46 5.05
C SER A 543 26.22 15.68 5.04
N TYR A 544 25.45 15.42 3.96
CA TYR A 544 24.00 15.67 3.96
C TYR A 544 23.23 14.95 2.83
N ALA A 545 21.91 14.86 2.98
CA ALA A 545 21.01 14.28 1.99
C ALA A 545 19.62 14.90 2.02
N VAL A 546 19.02 15.09 0.84
CA VAL A 546 17.65 15.59 0.64
C VAL A 546 16.83 14.56 -0.16
N VAL A 547 15.87 13.93 0.51
CA VAL A 547 15.00 12.90 -0.07
C VAL A 547 13.55 13.33 0.10
N ALA A 548 12.79 13.38 -0.97
CA ALA A 548 11.35 13.60 -0.95
C ALA A 548 10.61 12.30 -1.30
N ARG A 549 9.56 11.98 -0.55
CA ARG A 549 8.69 10.85 -0.84
C ARG A 549 7.25 11.29 -0.87
N ARG A 550 6.48 10.77 -1.82
CA ARG A 550 5.05 11.06 -1.96
C ARG A 550 4.24 9.88 -1.47
N SER A 551 3.23 10.15 -0.66
CA SER A 551 2.17 9.19 -0.33
C SER A 551 0.85 9.84 -0.68
N ALA A 552 0.19 9.30 -1.69
CA ALA A 552 -0.95 9.93 -2.33
C ALA A 552 -0.68 11.37 -2.77
N SER A 553 -1.38 12.37 -2.23
CA SER A 553 -1.16 13.77 -2.56
C SER A 553 -0.01 14.40 -1.77
N ASP A 554 0.37 13.81 -0.64
CA ASP A 554 1.22 14.48 0.33
C ASP A 554 2.70 14.15 0.09
N TRP A 555 3.55 15.17 0.21
CA TRP A 555 5.00 15.03 0.09
C TRP A 555 5.68 15.18 1.45
N TYR A 556 6.61 14.28 1.73
CA TYR A 556 7.46 14.27 2.91
C TYR A 556 8.89 14.46 2.44
N VAL A 557 9.47 15.63 2.72
CA VAL A 557 10.85 15.95 2.36
C VAL A 557 11.72 15.85 3.60
N SER A 558 12.61 14.86 3.61
CA SER A 558 13.62 14.64 4.64
C SER A 558 14.92 15.33 4.28
N ILE A 559 15.50 16.01 5.26
CA ILE A 559 16.85 16.54 5.18
C ILE A 559 17.66 16.01 6.37
N LEU A 560 18.76 15.31 6.08
CA LEU A 560 19.76 14.90 7.06
C LEU A 560 21.01 15.76 6.89
N ASN A 561 21.57 16.30 7.97
CA ASN A 561 22.79 17.12 7.94
C ASN A 561 23.75 16.69 9.06
N ALA A 562 24.78 15.92 8.70
CA ALA A 562 25.85 15.53 9.62
C ALA A 562 26.94 16.61 9.78
N GLY A 563 27.08 17.49 8.79
CA GLY A 563 28.08 18.56 8.78
C GLY A 563 27.68 19.80 9.59
N ASP A 564 28.32 20.92 9.27
CA ASP A 564 27.99 22.22 9.85
C ASP A 564 26.60 22.71 9.43
N LYS A 565 26.12 23.76 10.09
CA LYS A 565 24.89 24.45 9.71
C LYS A 565 24.95 24.85 8.23
N ARG A 566 23.86 24.59 7.50
CA ARG A 566 23.78 24.88 6.06
C ARG A 566 22.41 25.39 5.63
N GLN A 567 22.38 25.97 4.45
CA GLN A 567 21.15 26.26 3.71
C GLN A 567 20.96 25.21 2.63
N VAL A 568 19.74 24.68 2.53
CA VAL A 568 19.32 23.77 1.46
C VAL A 568 18.31 24.49 0.60
N VAL A 569 18.52 24.46 -0.72
CA VAL A 569 17.60 25.03 -1.71
C VAL A 569 16.80 23.88 -2.31
N LEU A 570 15.51 23.80 -1.98
CA LEU A 570 14.61 22.76 -2.46
C LEU A 570 13.78 23.26 -3.64
N PRO A 571 13.93 22.70 -4.84
CA PRO A 571 13.00 22.93 -5.93
C PRO A 571 11.58 22.46 -5.56
N LEU A 572 10.57 23.24 -5.94
CA LEU A 572 9.15 22.92 -5.72
C LEU A 572 8.47 22.33 -6.97
N ASP A 573 9.26 21.80 -7.91
CA ASP A 573 8.82 21.26 -9.20
C ASP A 573 7.91 20.01 -9.09
N MET A 574 7.95 19.33 -7.95
CA MET A 574 7.04 18.23 -7.63
C MET A 574 5.61 18.69 -7.34
N LEU A 575 5.43 19.98 -7.00
CA LEU A 575 4.13 20.57 -6.75
C LEU A 575 3.60 21.19 -8.04
N LYS A 576 2.68 20.50 -8.73
CA LYS A 576 2.04 21.02 -9.95
C LYS A 576 1.37 22.38 -9.75
N ASP A 577 0.77 22.57 -8.57
CA ASP A 577 0.13 23.81 -8.16
C ASP A 577 0.38 24.02 -6.67
N GLN A 578 1.27 24.96 -6.34
CA GLN A 578 1.68 25.26 -4.97
C GLN A 578 0.56 25.86 -4.12
N SER A 579 -0.43 26.52 -4.74
CA SER A 579 -1.53 27.16 -4.01
C SER A 579 -2.40 26.15 -3.25
N ARG A 580 -2.31 24.88 -3.66
CA ARG A 580 -3.02 23.76 -3.06
C ARG A 580 -2.25 23.08 -1.94
N TYR A 581 -1.08 23.56 -1.55
CA TYR A 581 -0.26 22.88 -0.55
C TYR A 581 -0.04 23.74 0.67
N LYS A 582 -0.28 23.14 1.84
CA LYS A 582 0.19 23.65 3.12
C LYS A 582 1.54 23.03 3.44
N ALA A 583 2.52 23.85 3.81
CA ALA A 583 3.85 23.41 4.16
C ALA A 583 4.12 23.56 5.67
N THR A 584 4.46 22.46 6.34
CA THR A 584 4.80 22.42 7.77
C THR A 584 6.22 21.88 7.94
N LEU A 585 7.10 22.66 8.57
CA LEU A 585 8.48 22.26 8.83
C LEU A 585 8.66 21.80 10.28
N TYR A 586 9.11 20.56 10.45
CA TYR A 586 9.56 19.96 11.71
C TYR A 586 11.08 19.97 11.74
N TYR A 587 11.69 20.71 12.66
CA TYR A 587 13.14 20.98 12.61
C TYR A 587 13.76 21.18 13.99
N GLN A 588 15.10 21.10 14.05
CA GLN A 588 15.87 21.53 15.20
C GLN A 588 16.05 23.05 15.18
N ALA A 589 15.43 23.77 16.13
CA ALA A 589 15.66 25.20 16.24
C ALA A 589 17.02 25.53 16.89
N PRO A 590 17.67 26.64 16.49
CA PRO A 590 18.95 27.07 17.08
C PRO A 590 18.86 27.20 18.60
N GLY A 591 19.88 26.70 19.31
CA GLY A 591 19.98 26.80 20.78
C GLY A 591 18.99 25.96 21.58
N LYS A 592 18.09 25.20 20.93
CA LYS A 592 17.22 24.22 21.61
C LYS A 592 17.96 22.90 21.82
N LYS A 593 17.57 22.15 22.86
CA LYS A 593 18.06 20.79 23.10
C LYS A 593 17.65 19.85 21.98
N LYS A 594 18.44 18.80 21.74
CA LYS A 594 18.21 17.76 20.70
C LYS A 594 16.94 16.93 20.90
N GLU A 595 16.37 16.96 22.09
CA GLU A 595 15.08 16.32 22.46
C GLU A 595 13.85 17.13 22.02
N VAL A 596 14.04 18.37 21.54
CA VAL A 596 12.95 19.28 21.18
C VAL A 596 12.92 19.46 19.66
N VAL A 597 11.84 19.00 19.04
CA VAL A 597 11.50 19.31 17.65
C VAL A 597 10.62 20.57 17.64
N SER A 598 11.04 21.58 16.90
CA SER A 598 10.25 22.79 16.67
C SER A 598 9.41 22.65 15.40
N VAL A 599 8.26 23.33 15.35
CA VAL A 599 7.34 23.28 14.21
C VAL A 599 7.03 24.70 13.76
N LYS A 600 7.01 24.94 12.45
CA LYS A 600 6.49 26.17 11.86
C LYS A 600 5.83 25.92 10.52
N GLU A 601 4.80 26.70 10.21
CA GLU A 601 4.19 26.70 8.89
C GLU A 601 4.97 27.64 7.95
N ILE A 602 5.10 27.24 6.68
CA ILE A 602 5.76 27.98 5.62
C ILE A 602 4.72 28.30 4.55
N LYS A 603 4.65 29.56 4.12
CA LYS A 603 3.82 29.96 2.98
C LYS A 603 4.57 29.68 1.68
N LEU A 604 3.93 28.97 0.76
CA LEU A 604 4.44 28.76 -0.60
C LEU A 604 3.94 29.92 -1.49
N GLN A 605 4.81 30.86 -1.86
CA GLN A 605 4.43 32.09 -2.58
C GLN A 605 4.59 31.98 -4.11
N GLY A 606 4.20 30.85 -4.71
CA GLY A 606 4.42 30.62 -6.16
C GLY A 606 5.90 30.67 -6.56
N GLN A 607 6.79 30.44 -5.59
CA GLN A 607 8.24 30.51 -5.73
C GLN A 607 8.77 29.20 -6.33
N GLU A 608 9.76 29.25 -7.22
CA GLU A 608 10.31 28.04 -7.83
C GLU A 608 11.07 27.16 -6.82
N ASN A 609 11.70 27.80 -5.82
CA ASN A 609 12.53 27.14 -4.83
C ASN A 609 12.19 27.61 -3.42
N LEU A 610 12.36 26.72 -2.44
CA LEU A 610 12.26 26.99 -1.01
C LEU A 610 13.62 26.81 -0.34
N THR A 611 14.12 27.85 0.32
CA THR A 611 15.36 27.78 1.10
C THR A 611 15.08 27.42 2.56
N LEU A 612 15.77 26.41 3.07
CA LEU A 612 15.66 25.93 4.45
C LEU A 612 17.01 25.99 5.17
N ASP A 613 17.05 26.63 6.34
CA ASP A 613 18.19 26.55 7.25
C ASP A 613 18.14 25.24 8.03
N VAL A 614 19.24 24.48 8.01
CA VAL A 614 19.37 23.19 8.71
C VAL A 614 20.56 23.24 9.65
N GLU A 615 20.31 23.02 10.93
CA GLU A 615 21.36 23.00 11.96
C GLU A 615 22.35 21.84 11.74
N GLY A 616 23.59 22.04 12.20
CA GLY A 616 24.64 21.04 12.10
C GLY A 616 24.37 19.82 12.99
N ASN A 617 24.81 18.65 12.55
CA ASN A 617 24.57 17.37 13.22
C ASN A 617 23.10 17.18 13.68
N SER A 618 22.18 17.40 12.74
CA SER A 618 20.73 17.31 12.92
C SER A 618 19.99 16.99 11.62
N GLY A 619 18.68 17.25 11.56
CA GLY A 619 17.85 17.09 10.38
C GLY A 619 16.53 17.86 10.48
N CYS A 620 15.72 17.78 9.44
CA CYS A 620 14.37 18.30 9.43
C CYS A 620 13.47 17.54 8.44
N VAL A 621 12.16 17.71 8.62
CA VAL A 621 11.13 17.21 7.72
C VAL A 621 10.24 18.37 7.29
N LEU A 622 10.15 18.62 6.00
CA LEU A 622 9.13 19.47 5.41
C LEU A 622 7.98 18.60 4.93
N TYR A 623 6.83 18.75 5.57
CA TYR A 623 5.60 18.05 5.23
C TYR A 623 4.70 18.98 4.41
N LEU A 624 4.42 18.58 3.18
CA LEU A 624 3.61 19.30 2.21
C LEU A 624 2.31 18.53 2.01
N THR A 625 1.25 18.99 2.66
CA THR A 625 -0.08 18.40 2.52
C THR A 625 -0.86 19.11 1.45
N GLN A 626 -1.45 18.35 0.53
CA GLN A 626 -2.35 18.95 -0.45
C GLN A 626 -3.71 19.22 0.20
N ASP A 627 -4.22 20.44 0.05
CA ASP A 627 -5.63 20.74 0.23
C ASP A 627 -6.41 20.04 -0.90
N TRP A 628 -7.42 19.27 -0.49
CA TRP A 628 -8.44 18.57 -1.29
C TRP A 628 -8.24 18.65 -2.83
N PRO A 629 -7.88 17.56 -3.52
CA PRO A 629 -7.88 17.52 -4.99
C PRO A 629 -9.34 17.60 -5.48
N GLN A 630 -9.76 18.75 -5.99
CA GLN A 630 -11.05 18.94 -6.66
C GLN A 630 -11.19 17.90 -7.78
N ARG A 631 -11.96 16.84 -7.52
CA ARG A 631 -12.37 15.85 -8.52
C ARG A 631 -13.69 16.28 -9.13
N SER A 632 -13.75 16.28 -10.46
CA SER A 632 -14.99 16.49 -11.18
C SER A 632 -15.47 15.16 -11.76
N TYR A 633 -16.74 14.86 -11.52
CA TYR A 633 -17.41 13.67 -12.00
C TYR A 633 -18.42 14.04 -13.07
N GLN A 634 -18.60 13.16 -14.04
CA GLN A 634 -19.58 13.29 -15.10
C GLN A 634 -20.36 11.98 -15.28
N ALA A 635 -21.64 12.10 -15.61
CA ALA A 635 -22.44 10.96 -16.01
C ALA A 635 -21.99 10.44 -17.38
N GLY A 636 -21.73 9.15 -17.47
CA GLY A 636 -21.53 8.46 -18.74
C GLY A 636 -22.88 8.03 -19.35
N PRO A 637 -22.89 7.73 -20.66
CA PRO A 637 -24.10 7.29 -21.35
C PRO A 637 -24.55 5.90 -20.87
N VAL A 638 -25.87 5.71 -20.74
CA VAL A 638 -26.49 4.44 -20.33
C VAL A 638 -27.13 3.71 -21.52
N ASP A 639 -27.20 2.39 -21.42
CA ASP A 639 -27.91 1.53 -22.36
C ASP A 639 -29.35 1.34 -21.90
N MET A 640 -30.22 2.24 -22.33
CA MET A 640 -31.63 2.29 -21.96
C MET A 640 -32.45 2.92 -23.09
N GLU A 641 -33.70 2.49 -23.21
CA GLU A 641 -34.74 3.10 -24.01
C GLU A 641 -35.96 3.36 -23.12
N VAL A 642 -36.77 4.35 -23.48
CA VAL A 642 -38.01 4.70 -22.77
C VAL A 642 -39.21 4.19 -23.55
N VAL A 643 -40.08 3.44 -22.88
CA VAL A 643 -41.30 2.88 -23.45
C VAL A 643 -42.52 3.47 -22.72
N GLN A 644 -43.39 4.13 -23.47
CA GLN A 644 -44.65 4.64 -22.96
C GLN A 644 -45.63 3.48 -22.67
N ARG A 645 -46.21 3.46 -21.46
CA ARG A 645 -47.32 2.57 -21.10
C ARG A 645 -48.37 3.35 -20.30
N GLY A 646 -49.48 3.68 -20.95
CA GLY A 646 -50.48 4.59 -20.36
C GLY A 646 -49.88 5.98 -20.13
N ASP A 647 -50.10 6.55 -18.94
CA ASP A 647 -49.59 7.88 -18.55
C ASP A 647 -48.20 7.82 -17.89
N SER A 648 -47.47 6.72 -18.08
CA SER A 648 -46.20 6.46 -17.42
C SER A 648 -45.16 5.98 -18.41
N GLU A 649 -43.91 6.30 -18.12
CA GLU A 649 -42.74 5.95 -18.91
C GLU A 649 -41.94 4.88 -18.18
N PHE A 650 -41.65 3.78 -18.88
CA PHE A 650 -40.93 2.64 -18.34
C PHE A 650 -39.57 2.52 -19.04
N PRO A 651 -38.48 2.32 -18.29
CA PRO A 651 -37.20 2.03 -18.89
C PRO A 651 -37.14 0.57 -19.34
N VAL A 652 -36.49 0.34 -20.46
CA VAL A 652 -36.05 -0.99 -20.90
C VAL A 652 -34.60 -0.89 -21.35
N GLY A 653 -33.82 -1.95 -21.18
CA GLY A 653 -32.43 -1.95 -21.63
C GLY A 653 -31.50 -2.49 -20.56
N PHE A 654 -30.21 -2.52 -20.91
CA PHE A 654 -29.21 -3.16 -20.08
C PHE A 654 -29.00 -2.41 -18.76
N SER A 655 -28.95 -1.07 -18.76
CA SER A 655 -28.60 -0.25 -17.59
C SER A 655 -29.75 0.08 -16.64
N ALA A 656 -30.95 -0.46 -16.87
CA ALA A 656 -32.12 -0.23 -16.03
C ALA A 656 -32.67 -1.53 -15.45
N PHE A 657 -32.87 -1.54 -14.14
CA PHE A 657 -33.45 -2.68 -13.43
C PHE A 657 -34.84 -2.35 -12.91
N SER A 658 -35.84 -3.04 -13.45
CA SER A 658 -37.25 -3.01 -13.05
C SER A 658 -37.76 -4.43 -12.85
N LEU A 659 -38.85 -4.56 -12.09
CA LEU A 659 -39.51 -5.83 -11.84
C LEU A 659 -41.00 -5.69 -12.14
N GLU A 660 -41.54 -6.58 -12.97
CA GLU A 660 -42.97 -6.56 -13.30
C GLU A 660 -43.82 -6.77 -12.03
N GLY A 661 -44.92 -6.01 -11.93
CA GLY A 661 -45.81 -6.05 -10.78
C GLY A 661 -45.20 -5.49 -9.49
N HIS A 662 -44.07 -4.77 -9.55
CA HIS A 662 -43.45 -4.17 -8.39
C HIS A 662 -42.95 -2.74 -8.68
N PHE A 663 -42.98 -1.88 -7.66
CA PHE A 663 -42.05 -0.77 -7.57
C PHE A 663 -40.71 -1.29 -7.07
N VAL A 664 -39.62 -0.86 -7.71
CA VAL A 664 -38.25 -1.16 -7.30
C VAL A 664 -37.57 0.14 -6.86
N TRP A 665 -36.87 0.12 -5.73
CA TRP A 665 -36.22 1.30 -5.13
C TRP A 665 -34.92 0.93 -4.39
N CYS A 666 -34.11 1.92 -3.99
CA CYS A 666 -32.95 1.77 -3.10
C CYS A 666 -31.88 0.73 -3.51
N GLY A 667 -31.54 0.62 -4.79
CA GLY A 667 -30.55 -0.34 -5.29
C GLY A 667 -29.13 -0.10 -4.74
N SER A 668 -28.54 -1.11 -4.10
CA SER A 668 -27.15 -1.10 -3.59
C SER A 668 -26.43 -2.36 -4.08
N ALA A 669 -25.28 -2.20 -4.72
CA ALA A 669 -24.59 -3.30 -5.40
C ALA A 669 -23.21 -3.61 -4.83
N ILE A 670 -22.79 -4.87 -4.96
CA ILE A 670 -21.46 -5.35 -4.60
C ILE A 670 -20.99 -6.44 -5.56
N ARG A 671 -19.67 -6.56 -5.73
CA ARG A 671 -19.07 -7.69 -6.45
C ARG A 671 -18.75 -8.79 -5.43
N ALA A 672 -19.26 -9.99 -5.67
CA ALA A 672 -18.97 -11.15 -4.85
C ALA A 672 -17.59 -11.72 -5.21
N GLU A 673 -16.74 -12.01 -4.21
CA GLU A 673 -15.45 -12.66 -4.50
C GLU A 673 -15.61 -14.15 -4.81
N GLU A 674 -16.67 -14.79 -4.30
CA GLU A 674 -16.87 -16.22 -4.47
C GLU A 674 -17.09 -16.64 -5.94
N ASP A 675 -17.68 -15.78 -6.77
CA ASP A 675 -17.98 -16.07 -8.18
C ASP A 675 -17.61 -14.92 -9.14
N GLY A 676 -17.12 -13.79 -8.61
CA GLY A 676 -16.74 -12.62 -9.38
C GLY A 676 -17.90 -11.80 -9.95
N ARG A 677 -19.16 -12.16 -9.66
CA ARG A 677 -20.38 -11.54 -10.20
C ARG A 677 -20.85 -10.35 -9.38
N TYR A 678 -21.73 -9.56 -9.96
CA TYR A 678 -22.30 -8.37 -9.34
C TYR A 678 -23.71 -8.64 -8.83
N TYR A 679 -23.95 -8.33 -7.56
CA TYR A 679 -25.23 -8.53 -6.91
C TYR A 679 -25.83 -7.20 -6.49
N LEU A 680 -27.07 -6.94 -6.92
CA LEU A 680 -27.86 -5.76 -6.60
C LEU A 680 -28.91 -6.12 -5.56
N PHE A 681 -28.83 -5.47 -4.40
CA PHE A 681 -29.83 -5.54 -3.34
C PHE A 681 -30.78 -4.36 -3.48
N TYR A 682 -32.08 -4.61 -3.44
CA TYR A 682 -33.07 -3.58 -3.70
C TYR A 682 -34.31 -3.76 -2.84
N SER A 683 -35.02 -2.66 -2.62
CA SER A 683 -36.35 -2.65 -2.00
C SER A 683 -37.41 -2.86 -3.08
N ALA A 684 -38.39 -3.72 -2.80
CA ALA A 684 -39.48 -4.02 -3.72
C ALA A 684 -40.84 -3.94 -3.03
N MET A 685 -41.81 -3.34 -3.70
CA MET A 685 -43.18 -3.17 -3.21
C MET A 685 -44.13 -3.66 -4.29
N GLU A 686 -45.05 -4.56 -3.97
CA GLU A 686 -46.01 -5.06 -4.96
C GLU A 686 -46.86 -3.89 -5.48
N SER A 687 -47.06 -3.83 -6.80
CA SER A 687 -47.80 -2.80 -7.50
C SER A 687 -49.02 -3.42 -8.22
N GLY A 688 -49.91 -2.56 -8.71
CA GLY A 688 -51.15 -2.94 -9.40
C GLY A 688 -52.40 -2.44 -8.68
N THR A 689 -53.57 -2.75 -9.24
CA THR A 689 -54.86 -2.25 -8.73
C THR A 689 -55.19 -2.71 -7.31
N GLY A 690 -54.68 -3.89 -6.91
CA GLY A 690 -54.84 -4.47 -5.57
C GLY A 690 -53.92 -3.87 -4.49
N HIS A 691 -52.97 -3.02 -4.87
CA HIS A 691 -51.94 -2.49 -3.97
C HIS A 691 -52.06 -0.97 -3.80
N PRO A 692 -51.50 -0.39 -2.72
CA PRO A 692 -51.49 1.06 -2.50
C PRO A 692 -50.65 1.81 -3.55
N PRO A 693 -50.89 3.13 -3.75
CA PRO A 693 -50.03 3.96 -4.58
C PRO A 693 -48.63 4.09 -3.98
N PHE A 694 -47.63 4.47 -4.80
CA PHE A 694 -46.23 4.52 -4.39
C PHE A 694 -46.02 5.23 -3.04
N VAL A 695 -46.64 6.41 -2.84
CA VAL A 695 -46.52 7.24 -1.62
C VAL A 695 -46.81 6.52 -0.30
N ASP A 696 -47.61 5.45 -0.36
CA ASP A 696 -47.98 4.60 0.76
C ASP A 696 -47.30 3.22 0.67
N ALA A 697 -47.10 2.71 -0.54
CA ALA A 697 -46.54 1.39 -0.80
C ALA A 697 -45.19 1.15 -0.10
N TRP A 698 -44.28 2.13 -0.16
CA TRP A 698 -42.94 2.01 0.42
C TRP A 698 -42.92 1.91 1.96
N LEU A 699 -43.96 2.40 2.64
CA LEU A 699 -44.10 2.28 4.09
C LEU A 699 -44.94 1.07 4.51
N LEU A 700 -45.96 0.72 3.73
CA LEU A 700 -46.97 -0.25 4.16
C LEU A 700 -46.55 -1.71 3.97
N GLY A 701 -45.64 -1.99 3.04
CA GLY A 701 -45.15 -3.34 2.77
C GLY A 701 -44.05 -3.31 1.71
N SER A 702 -42.82 -3.62 2.12
CA SER A 702 -41.65 -3.69 1.24
C SER A 702 -40.77 -4.88 1.59
N LYS A 703 -40.14 -5.48 0.58
CA LYS A 703 -39.29 -6.67 0.67
C LYS A 703 -37.88 -6.34 0.20
N ILE A 704 -36.90 -7.12 0.63
CA ILE A 704 -35.54 -7.04 0.06
C ILE A 704 -35.37 -8.13 -0.99
N GLY A 705 -35.12 -7.71 -2.22
CA GLY A 705 -34.78 -8.56 -3.35
C GLY A 705 -33.29 -8.58 -3.66
N VAL A 706 -32.86 -9.61 -4.38
CA VAL A 706 -31.49 -9.75 -4.91
C VAL A 706 -31.55 -10.01 -6.41
N ALA A 707 -30.75 -9.28 -7.17
CA ALA A 707 -30.54 -9.51 -8.59
C ALA A 707 -29.05 -9.72 -8.88
N VAL A 708 -28.72 -10.43 -9.96
CA VAL A 708 -27.34 -10.77 -10.35
C VAL A 708 -27.03 -10.32 -11.78
N SER A 709 -25.79 -9.89 -12.02
CA SER A 709 -25.24 -9.58 -13.33
C SER A 709 -23.77 -9.99 -13.44
N ASP A 710 -23.31 -10.21 -14.67
CA ASP A 710 -21.88 -10.37 -15.00
C ASP A 710 -21.18 -8.99 -15.20
N SER A 711 -21.92 -7.87 -15.09
CA SER A 711 -21.43 -6.51 -15.28
C SER A 711 -21.98 -5.54 -14.22
N PRO A 712 -21.20 -4.57 -13.73
CA PRO A 712 -21.71 -3.55 -12.82
C PRO A 712 -22.60 -2.51 -13.54
N TYR A 713 -22.53 -2.43 -14.87
CA TYR A 713 -23.21 -1.38 -15.65
C TYR A 713 -24.67 -1.70 -15.99
N GLY A 714 -25.17 -2.88 -15.61
CA GLY A 714 -26.50 -3.32 -16.00
C GLY A 714 -26.60 -4.83 -16.20
N GLY A 715 -27.71 -5.30 -16.76
CA GLY A 715 -27.99 -6.71 -17.06
C GLY A 715 -28.50 -7.50 -15.86
N TYR A 716 -28.88 -6.82 -14.78
CA TYR A 716 -29.33 -7.44 -13.54
C TYR A 716 -30.61 -8.26 -13.73
N LYS A 717 -30.59 -9.51 -13.29
CA LYS A 717 -31.73 -10.42 -13.28
C LYS A 717 -32.10 -10.78 -11.86
N ASN A 718 -33.38 -10.60 -11.51
CA ASN A 718 -33.89 -10.99 -10.20
C ASN A 718 -33.67 -12.50 -9.96
N ILE A 719 -33.13 -12.86 -8.79
CA ILE A 719 -32.91 -14.24 -8.36
C ILE A 719 -33.69 -14.58 -7.08
N GLY A 720 -34.46 -13.64 -6.52
CA GLY A 720 -35.41 -13.90 -5.45
C GLY A 720 -35.49 -12.80 -4.39
N PHE A 721 -36.44 -12.99 -3.46
CA PHE A 721 -36.58 -12.18 -2.26
C PHE A 721 -35.95 -12.90 -1.06
N VAL A 722 -35.09 -12.20 -0.33
CA VAL A 722 -34.28 -12.77 0.75
C VAL A 722 -34.76 -12.36 2.14
N TYR A 723 -35.48 -11.24 2.26
CA TYR A 723 -35.96 -10.74 3.55
C TYR A 723 -37.33 -10.06 3.45
N ASN A 724 -38.14 -10.20 4.49
CA ASN A 724 -39.56 -9.82 4.56
C ASN A 724 -40.39 -10.29 3.34
N LYS A 725 -40.43 -11.61 3.09
CA LYS A 725 -41.05 -12.17 1.87
C LYS A 725 -42.57 -11.96 1.81
N ASP A 726 -43.21 -11.73 2.95
CA ASP A 726 -44.66 -11.64 3.10
C ASP A 726 -45.23 -10.23 2.80
N GLY A 727 -44.37 -9.21 2.65
CA GLY A 727 -44.71 -7.90 2.10
C GLY A 727 -45.83 -7.17 2.85
N TYR A 728 -46.99 -7.02 2.21
CA TYR A 728 -48.17 -6.34 2.78
C TYR A 728 -48.92 -7.16 3.83
N THR A 729 -48.56 -8.44 4.01
CA THR A 729 -49.19 -9.30 5.00
C THR A 729 -48.99 -8.71 6.39
N PRO A 730 -50.04 -8.53 7.21
CA PRO A 730 -49.88 -8.05 8.57
C PRO A 730 -49.03 -9.03 9.40
N ASP A 731 -47.83 -8.59 9.80
CA ASP A 731 -46.95 -9.32 10.70
C ASP A 731 -46.41 -8.38 11.80
N ARG A 732 -46.35 -8.90 13.03
CA ARG A 732 -45.81 -8.23 14.22
C ARG A 732 -44.84 -9.12 15.01
N SER A 733 -44.35 -10.18 14.38
CA SER A 733 -43.45 -11.16 14.98
C SER A 733 -42.09 -10.56 15.35
N SER A 734 -41.62 -9.54 14.62
CA SER A 734 -40.40 -8.77 14.88
C SER A 734 -40.61 -7.26 14.66
N TRP A 735 -39.60 -6.46 15.05
CA TRP A 735 -39.61 -5.00 14.94
C TRP A 735 -39.55 -4.49 13.48
N ASP A 736 -39.14 -5.35 12.55
CA ASP A 736 -38.95 -5.12 11.11
C ASP A 736 -39.84 -6.02 10.23
N ALA A 737 -40.83 -6.69 10.81
CA ALA A 737 -41.65 -7.69 10.13
C ALA A 737 -42.56 -7.16 9.01
N GLN A 738 -42.81 -5.84 8.94
CA GLN A 738 -43.80 -5.29 8.01
C GLN A 738 -43.18 -4.57 6.81
N THR A 739 -42.11 -3.82 7.02
CA THR A 739 -41.47 -3.07 5.93
C THR A 739 -39.96 -3.02 6.13
N VAL A 740 -39.23 -3.28 5.05
CA VAL A 740 -37.77 -3.24 4.99
C VAL A 740 -37.31 -2.53 3.74
N SER A 741 -36.59 -1.41 3.91
CA SER A 741 -36.17 -0.57 2.78
C SER A 741 -34.76 -0.03 2.97
N ASN A 742 -34.29 0.76 2.00
CA ASN A 742 -33.04 1.55 2.11
C ASN A 742 -31.82 0.65 2.31
N THR A 743 -31.76 -0.42 1.50
CA THR A 743 -30.67 -1.38 1.46
C THR A 743 -29.33 -0.72 1.20
N HIS A 744 -28.32 -1.10 1.98
CA HIS A 744 -26.93 -0.68 1.83
C HIS A 744 -26.01 -1.88 2.11
N ILE A 745 -25.39 -2.43 1.08
CA ILE A 745 -24.51 -3.60 1.21
C ILE A 745 -23.04 -3.16 1.35
N LYS A 746 -22.34 -3.75 2.31
CA LYS A 746 -20.89 -3.62 2.46
C LYS A 746 -20.28 -4.98 2.76
N ARG A 747 -18.99 -5.09 2.49
CA ARG A 747 -18.18 -6.23 2.91
C ARG A 747 -17.02 -5.75 3.76
N PHE A 748 -16.93 -6.30 4.96
CA PHE A 748 -15.88 -5.99 5.92
C PHE A 748 -15.32 -7.30 6.48
N ASN A 749 -14.00 -7.40 6.63
CA ASN A 749 -13.34 -8.56 7.23
C ASN A 749 -13.82 -9.92 6.65
N GLY A 750 -14.01 -9.98 5.33
CA GLY A 750 -14.44 -11.19 4.62
C GLY A 750 -15.94 -11.52 4.71
N LYS A 751 -16.75 -10.79 5.48
CA LYS A 751 -18.19 -11.00 5.64
C LYS A 751 -19.04 -9.88 5.04
N TYR A 752 -20.26 -10.22 4.63
CA TYR A 752 -21.22 -9.28 4.09
C TYR A 752 -22.14 -8.73 5.18
N TYR A 753 -22.45 -7.45 5.08
CA TYR A 753 -23.31 -6.69 5.98
C TYR A 753 -24.33 -5.92 5.14
N LEU A 754 -25.59 -6.36 5.18
CA LEU A 754 -26.70 -5.69 4.51
C LEU A 754 -27.47 -4.85 5.51
N TYR A 755 -27.19 -3.55 5.54
CA TYR A 755 -27.91 -2.59 6.38
C TYR A 755 -29.23 -2.22 5.73
N TYR A 756 -30.26 -2.02 6.54
CA TYR A 756 -31.59 -1.66 6.08
C TYR A 756 -32.35 -0.85 7.13
N CYS A 757 -33.39 -0.16 6.69
CA CYS A 757 -34.40 0.41 7.55
C CYS A 757 -35.55 -0.59 7.71
N GLY A 758 -35.99 -0.85 8.94
CA GLY A 758 -37.11 -1.72 9.26
C GLY A 758 -38.18 -1.01 10.09
N SER A 759 -39.43 -1.45 9.98
CA SER A 759 -40.52 -0.99 10.84
C SER A 759 -41.69 -1.98 10.91
N VAL A 760 -42.54 -1.77 11.91
CA VAL A 760 -43.80 -2.47 12.15
C VAL A 760 -44.83 -1.47 12.71
N ASP A 761 -46.13 -1.65 12.43
CA ASP A 761 -47.17 -0.85 13.10
C ASP A 761 -47.29 -1.27 14.58
N PRO A 762 -46.96 -0.39 15.55
CA PRO A 762 -47.10 -0.69 16.98
C PRO A 762 -48.57 -0.88 17.40
N GLY A 763 -49.53 -0.56 16.53
CA GLY A 763 -50.96 -0.73 16.75
C GLY A 763 -51.61 0.46 17.45
N GLU A 764 -52.91 0.35 17.66
CA GLU A 764 -53.74 1.46 18.16
C GLU A 764 -53.55 1.76 19.65
N ASN A 765 -53.00 0.80 20.41
CA ASN A 765 -52.70 0.97 21.83
C ASN A 765 -51.35 1.66 22.10
N ALA A 766 -50.59 2.02 21.05
CA ALA A 766 -49.32 2.73 21.22
C ALA A 766 -49.53 4.11 21.87
N ARG A 767 -48.56 4.57 22.66
CA ARG A 767 -48.66 5.88 23.32
C ARG A 767 -48.51 6.98 22.28
N ILE A 768 -49.58 7.70 22.00
CA ILE A 768 -49.61 8.77 20.98
C ILE A 768 -50.05 10.07 21.62
N LYS A 769 -49.31 11.16 21.33
CA LYS A 769 -49.80 12.52 21.57
C LYS A 769 -50.43 13.03 20.27
N GLY A 770 -51.75 13.28 20.29
CA GLY A 770 -52.53 13.66 19.11
C GLY A 770 -53.14 12.47 18.38
N THR A 771 -53.11 12.50 17.06
CA THR A 771 -53.65 11.43 16.19
C THR A 771 -52.66 11.07 15.09
N LEU A 772 -52.48 9.77 14.85
CA LEU A 772 -51.60 9.25 13.80
C LEU A 772 -52.32 8.20 12.96
N SER A 773 -52.20 8.34 11.64
CA SER A 773 -52.61 7.28 10.71
C SER A 773 -51.74 6.04 10.89
N LYS A 774 -52.21 4.87 10.43
CA LYS A 774 -51.38 3.63 10.39
C LYS A 774 -50.03 3.88 9.72
N ARG A 775 -50.06 4.60 8.58
CA ARG A 775 -48.87 4.99 7.82
C ARG A 775 -47.89 5.79 8.67
N ASP A 776 -48.36 6.81 9.40
CA ASP A 776 -47.48 7.67 10.19
C ASP A 776 -46.95 6.96 11.44
N ARG A 777 -47.70 6.03 12.03
CA ARG A 777 -47.20 5.16 13.11
C ARG A 777 -46.05 4.30 12.63
N ILE A 778 -46.18 3.68 11.45
CA ILE A 778 -45.11 2.87 10.83
C ILE A 778 -43.90 3.76 10.51
N GLN A 779 -44.12 4.93 9.91
CA GLN A 779 -43.04 5.87 9.58
C GLN A 779 -42.28 6.31 10.84
N GLN A 780 -42.99 6.70 11.91
CA GLN A 780 -42.34 7.10 13.17
C GLN A 780 -41.76 5.93 13.97
N ASN A 781 -41.98 4.68 13.55
CA ASN A 781 -41.37 3.50 14.17
C ASN A 781 -40.17 2.96 13.37
N GLN A 782 -39.74 3.66 12.31
CA GLN A 782 -38.58 3.29 11.50
C GLN A 782 -37.27 3.30 12.29
N LYS A 783 -36.54 2.20 12.19
CA LYS A 783 -35.28 1.90 12.88
C LYS A 783 -34.29 1.26 11.90
N LEU A 784 -33.05 1.07 12.33
CA LEU A 784 -32.02 0.46 11.48
C LEU A 784 -31.69 -0.96 11.95
N GLY A 785 -31.42 -1.84 10.98
CA GLY A 785 -31.00 -3.22 11.18
C GLY A 785 -29.85 -3.60 10.26
N VAL A 786 -29.30 -4.80 10.48
CA VAL A 786 -28.25 -5.38 9.64
C VAL A 786 -28.43 -6.90 9.55
N LEU A 787 -28.28 -7.44 8.35
CA LEU A 787 -28.11 -8.87 8.11
C LEU A 787 -26.63 -9.17 7.89
N CYS A 788 -26.11 -10.20 8.56
CA CYS A 788 -24.71 -10.63 8.40
C CYS A 788 -24.65 -12.07 7.84
N PHE A 789 -23.82 -12.30 6.84
CA PHE A 789 -23.67 -13.60 6.17
C PHE A 789 -22.28 -13.75 5.53
N ASN A 790 -21.81 -14.98 5.31
CA ASN A 790 -20.45 -15.21 4.80
C ASN A 790 -20.39 -15.27 3.27
N SER A 791 -21.50 -15.64 2.60
CA SER A 791 -21.59 -15.68 1.14
C SER A 791 -23.00 -15.34 0.65
N ILE A 792 -23.12 -14.90 -0.59
CA ILE A 792 -24.41 -14.66 -1.23
C ILE A 792 -25.23 -15.96 -1.28
N LYS A 793 -24.58 -17.10 -1.51
CA LYS A 793 -25.22 -18.40 -1.48
C LYS A 793 -25.88 -18.69 -0.13
N GLU A 794 -25.18 -18.44 0.98
CA GLU A 794 -25.73 -18.61 2.32
C GLU A 794 -26.96 -17.73 2.55
N LEU A 795 -26.90 -16.47 2.13
CA LEU A 795 -28.07 -15.58 2.21
C LEU A 795 -29.28 -16.14 1.47
N LEU A 796 -29.10 -16.63 0.23
CA LEU A 796 -30.18 -17.22 -0.57
C LEU A 796 -30.76 -18.48 0.07
N GLU A 797 -29.95 -19.24 0.80
CA GLU A 797 -30.37 -20.41 1.58
C GLU A 797 -31.04 -20.03 2.93
N GLY A 798 -31.13 -18.74 3.26
CA GLY A 798 -31.68 -18.26 4.54
C GLY A 798 -30.71 -18.36 5.72
N LYS A 799 -29.41 -18.53 5.44
CA LYS A 799 -28.35 -18.62 6.45
C LYS A 799 -27.71 -17.26 6.65
N TYR A 800 -28.28 -16.49 7.56
CA TYR A 800 -27.75 -15.19 7.99
C TYR A 800 -28.10 -14.96 9.45
N THR A 801 -27.38 -14.05 10.09
CA THR A 801 -27.77 -13.52 11.41
C THR A 801 -28.45 -12.18 11.24
N CYS A 802 -29.55 -11.98 11.96
CA CYS A 802 -30.25 -10.70 12.08
C CYS A 802 -30.34 -10.33 13.56
N ASN A 803 -30.25 -9.05 13.89
CA ASN A 803 -30.37 -8.62 15.27
C ASN A 803 -31.83 -8.79 15.75
N GLU A 804 -32.03 -9.47 16.88
CA GLU A 804 -33.35 -9.58 17.53
C GLU A 804 -33.89 -8.20 17.96
N GLN A 805 -32.99 -7.29 18.30
CA GLN A 805 -33.27 -5.88 18.57
C GLN A 805 -32.73 -5.00 17.44
N PRO A 806 -33.37 -3.87 17.12
CA PRO A 806 -32.84 -2.96 16.10
C PRO A 806 -31.41 -2.52 16.43
N LEU A 807 -30.58 -2.39 15.40
CA LEU A 807 -29.20 -1.92 15.50
C LEU A 807 -29.14 -0.51 16.10
N LEU A 808 -30.05 0.37 15.66
CA LEU A 808 -30.21 1.72 16.19
C LEU A 808 -31.68 2.11 16.25
N ILE A 809 -32.04 2.82 17.32
CA ILE A 809 -33.38 3.35 17.59
C ILE A 809 -33.32 4.85 17.92
N PRO A 810 -34.34 5.64 17.55
CA PRO A 810 -34.46 7.04 17.97
C PRO A 810 -34.34 7.23 19.50
N ARG A 811 -33.39 8.06 19.95
CA ARG A 811 -33.21 8.46 21.35
C ARG A 811 -34.16 9.58 21.77
N SER A 812 -34.59 10.43 20.83
CA SER A 812 -35.54 11.50 21.09
C SER A 812 -36.76 11.42 20.16
N ARG A 813 -37.92 11.77 20.69
CA ARG A 813 -39.22 11.81 20.01
C ARG A 813 -39.94 13.09 20.39
N VAL A 814 -39.30 14.21 20.06
CA VAL A 814 -39.74 15.56 20.39
C VAL A 814 -40.45 16.15 19.17
N LYS A 815 -41.75 16.43 19.34
CA LYS A 815 -42.62 17.05 18.35
C LYS A 815 -43.85 17.65 19.05
N PRO A 816 -44.40 18.79 18.60
CA PRO A 816 -45.51 19.45 19.29
C PRO A 816 -46.75 18.57 19.48
N ASN A 817 -47.17 17.87 18.42
CA ASN A 817 -48.32 16.96 18.39
C ASN A 817 -48.14 15.89 17.30
N ASN A 818 -49.04 14.91 17.23
CA ASN A 818 -49.01 13.79 16.28
C ASN A 818 -47.66 13.05 16.32
N VAL A 819 -47.33 12.52 17.48
CA VAL A 819 -46.08 11.82 17.76
C VAL A 819 -46.31 10.49 18.46
N LEU A 820 -45.63 9.47 17.95
CA LEU A 820 -45.57 8.13 18.49
C LEU A 820 -44.50 8.06 19.59
N GLU A 821 -44.87 7.53 20.75
CA GLU A 821 -44.02 7.35 21.94
C GLU A 821 -43.28 8.65 22.31
N PRO A 822 -43.99 9.76 22.62
CA PRO A 822 -43.36 11.05 22.88
C PRO A 822 -42.36 10.98 24.04
N SER A 823 -41.21 11.63 23.84
CA SER A 823 -40.22 11.82 24.91
C SER A 823 -40.83 12.64 26.07
N PRO A 824 -40.29 12.50 27.30
CA PRO A 824 -40.65 13.37 28.41
C PRO A 824 -40.51 14.86 28.06
N GLU A 825 -41.36 15.69 28.65
CA GLU A 825 -41.29 17.14 28.48
C GLU A 825 -39.91 17.68 28.89
N GLY A 826 -39.35 18.61 28.12
CA GLY A 826 -37.99 19.14 28.32
C GLY A 826 -36.85 18.29 27.74
N THR A 827 -37.13 17.16 27.09
CA THR A 827 -36.09 16.37 26.39
C THR A 827 -35.46 17.18 25.27
N ALA A 828 -34.12 17.24 25.24
CA ALA A 828 -33.38 17.88 24.15
C ALA A 828 -33.52 17.08 22.84
N VAL A 829 -33.74 17.78 21.73
CA VAL A 829 -33.81 17.18 20.40
C VAL A 829 -32.43 16.68 19.99
N LYS A 830 -32.36 15.44 19.46
CA LYS A 830 -31.14 14.82 18.95
C LYS A 830 -31.19 14.60 17.43
N PRO A 831 -30.06 14.32 16.75
CA PRO A 831 -30.05 14.09 15.30
C PRO A 831 -30.92 12.91 14.85
N ASP A 832 -31.10 11.92 15.71
CA ASP A 832 -31.92 10.72 15.51
C ASP A 832 -33.39 10.90 15.93
N ASN A 833 -33.89 12.14 15.98
CA ASN A 833 -35.24 12.42 16.44
C ASN A 833 -36.32 11.80 15.54
N LEU A 834 -37.29 11.13 16.17
CA LEU A 834 -38.46 10.43 15.59
C LEU A 834 -38.16 9.19 14.72
N ILE A 835 -37.15 9.23 13.86
CA ILE A 835 -36.84 8.15 12.91
C ILE A 835 -35.33 7.97 12.76
N MET A 836 -34.91 6.75 12.39
CA MET A 836 -33.57 6.47 11.89
C MET A 836 -33.67 5.70 10.59
N VAL A 837 -33.26 6.34 9.49
CA VAL A 837 -33.37 5.80 8.13
C VAL A 837 -32.09 6.08 7.35
N ASN A 838 -32.02 5.61 6.09
CA ASN A 838 -30.96 5.94 5.15
C ASN A 838 -29.55 5.56 5.64
N PRO A 839 -29.30 4.29 6.02
CA PRO A 839 -28.00 3.90 6.52
C PRO A 839 -26.92 4.05 5.44
N ALA A 840 -25.79 4.64 5.80
CA ALA A 840 -24.55 4.60 5.03
C ALA A 840 -23.39 4.26 5.97
N VAL A 841 -22.63 3.22 5.65
CA VAL A 841 -21.59 2.68 6.54
C VAL A 841 -20.23 2.70 5.87
N VAL A 842 -19.22 3.15 6.60
CA VAL A 842 -17.84 3.23 6.12
C VAL A 842 -16.87 2.87 7.25
N TYR A 843 -15.75 2.23 6.90
CA TYR A 843 -14.66 2.01 7.83
C TYR A 843 -13.70 3.20 7.80
N CYS A 844 -13.35 3.73 8.96
CA CYS A 844 -12.36 4.78 9.14
C CYS A 844 -10.99 4.14 9.43
N PRO A 845 -10.01 4.17 8.49
CA PRO A 845 -8.71 3.54 8.73
C PRO A 845 -7.91 4.25 9.82
N ALA A 846 -8.08 5.56 9.96
CA ALA A 846 -7.29 6.39 10.87
C ALA A 846 -7.49 6.01 12.36
N ASN A 847 -8.72 5.65 12.75
CA ASN A 847 -9.04 5.26 14.12
C ASN A 847 -9.60 3.83 14.25
N ARG A 848 -9.64 3.09 13.13
CA ARG A 848 -10.10 1.70 13.02
C ARG A 848 -11.52 1.48 13.52
N LYS A 849 -12.41 2.45 13.31
CA LYS A 849 -13.83 2.36 13.67
C LYS A 849 -14.73 2.29 12.45
N TYR A 850 -15.94 1.80 12.65
CA TYR A 850 -17.03 1.85 11.67
C TYR A 850 -17.93 3.04 11.98
N PHE A 851 -18.18 3.85 10.97
CA PHE A 851 -19.07 5.00 11.04
C PHE A 851 -20.36 4.64 10.31
N LEU A 852 -21.49 4.76 10.99
CA LEU A 852 -22.83 4.57 10.43
C LEU A 852 -23.56 5.91 10.46
N TYR A 853 -23.73 6.50 9.28
CA TYR A 853 -24.51 7.70 9.06
C TYR A 853 -25.97 7.33 8.88
N PHE A 854 -26.86 8.15 9.43
CA PHE A 854 -28.30 7.96 9.34
C PHE A 854 -29.01 9.31 9.23
N LYS A 855 -30.24 9.27 8.75
CA LYS A 855 -31.17 10.40 8.74
C LYS A 855 -32.18 10.31 9.88
N GLY A 856 -32.40 11.43 10.56
CA GLY A 856 -33.53 11.68 11.47
C GLY A 856 -34.30 12.94 11.09
N ASN A 857 -35.24 13.37 11.94
CA ASN A 857 -36.10 14.52 11.67
C ASN A 857 -36.25 15.44 12.89
N VAL A 858 -36.02 16.74 12.72
CA VAL A 858 -36.29 17.77 13.74
C VAL A 858 -37.47 18.67 13.34
N TYR A 859 -38.07 19.31 14.33
CA TYR A 859 -39.22 20.20 14.14
C TYR A 859 -38.96 21.53 14.85
N ASP A 860 -38.47 22.52 14.09
CA ASP A 860 -38.15 23.86 14.61
C ASP A 860 -38.11 24.91 13.47
N PRO A 861 -39.15 25.75 13.25
CA PRO A 861 -40.56 25.61 13.66
C PRO A 861 -41.35 24.64 12.75
N GLY A 862 -40.70 24.06 11.74
CA GLY A 862 -41.28 23.15 10.75
C GLY A 862 -40.44 21.88 10.56
N TRP A 863 -40.94 20.96 9.73
CA TRP A 863 -40.28 19.68 9.44
C TRP A 863 -38.94 19.89 8.72
N ARG A 864 -37.86 19.31 9.26
CA ARG A 864 -36.53 19.34 8.65
C ARG A 864 -35.82 18.01 8.85
N GLY A 865 -35.31 17.43 7.76
CA GLY A 865 -34.42 16.27 7.81
C GLY A 865 -33.03 16.67 8.31
N VAL A 866 -32.46 15.85 9.19
CA VAL A 866 -31.10 16.02 9.73
C VAL A 866 -30.35 14.71 9.66
N HIS A 867 -29.03 14.75 9.76
CA HIS A 867 -28.21 13.55 9.76
C HIS A 867 -27.36 13.48 11.02
N GLY A 868 -27.19 12.26 11.53
CA GLY A 868 -26.26 11.96 12.61
C GLY A 868 -25.33 10.83 12.22
N VAL A 869 -24.36 10.56 13.08
CA VAL A 869 -23.39 9.48 12.92
C VAL A 869 -23.29 8.66 14.21
N ALA A 870 -23.14 7.36 14.06
CA ALA A 870 -22.86 6.43 15.14
C ALA A 870 -21.54 5.70 14.87
N ILE A 871 -20.77 5.43 15.93
CA ILE A 871 -19.42 4.84 15.83
C ILE A 871 -19.38 3.49 16.54
N SER A 872 -18.75 2.49 15.93
CA SER A 872 -18.52 1.18 16.54
C SER A 872 -17.12 0.62 16.26
N ASP A 873 -16.65 -0.28 17.12
CA ASP A 873 -15.49 -1.15 16.87
C ASP A 873 -15.81 -2.26 15.87
N GLU A 874 -17.08 -2.63 15.73
CA GLU A 874 -17.53 -3.75 14.90
C GLU A 874 -18.61 -3.30 13.90
N PRO A 875 -18.63 -3.86 12.67
CA PRO A 875 -19.59 -3.46 11.65
C PRO A 875 -21.05 -3.77 12.03
N ALA A 876 -21.30 -4.75 12.89
CA ALA A 876 -22.63 -5.11 13.39
C ALA A 876 -22.99 -4.42 14.73
N GLY A 877 -22.16 -3.48 15.19
CA GLY A 877 -22.34 -2.82 16.48
C GLY A 877 -21.74 -3.59 17.67
N PRO A 878 -21.95 -3.10 18.91
CA PRO A 878 -22.86 -2.01 19.27
C PRO A 878 -22.34 -0.64 18.79
N PHE A 879 -23.24 0.20 18.28
CA PHE A 879 -22.92 1.55 17.85
C PHE A 879 -23.22 2.57 18.95
N ARG A 880 -22.29 3.50 19.16
CA ARG A 880 -22.50 4.69 19.99
C ARG A 880 -22.89 5.87 19.10
N VAL A 881 -24.13 6.32 19.22
CA VAL A 881 -24.66 7.49 18.48
C VAL A 881 -24.07 8.78 19.06
N LEU A 882 -23.59 9.67 18.19
CA LEU A 882 -23.11 11.00 18.59
C LEU A 882 -24.27 12.01 18.69
N ASP A 883 -24.03 13.12 19.39
CA ASP A 883 -25.04 14.15 19.62
C ASP A 883 -25.05 15.24 18.55
N ASP A 884 -23.97 15.39 17.79
CA ASP A 884 -23.81 16.44 16.79
C ASP A 884 -24.42 16.03 15.44
N ASN A 885 -24.96 17.03 14.73
CA ASN A 885 -25.41 16.85 13.36
C ASN A 885 -24.22 16.79 12.40
N VAL A 886 -24.38 16.05 11.31
CA VAL A 886 -23.47 16.04 10.16
C VAL A 886 -24.21 16.47 8.90
N PHE A 887 -23.47 16.87 7.86
CA PHE A 887 -24.02 17.31 6.56
C PHE A 887 -24.93 18.57 6.60
N GLU A 888 -24.77 19.45 7.60
CA GLU A 888 -25.45 20.76 7.67
C GLU A 888 -24.50 21.89 7.30
N PHE A 889 -24.98 22.85 6.49
CA PHE A 889 -24.20 24.03 6.07
C PHE A 889 -25.04 25.31 6.19
N GLU A 890 -24.41 26.41 6.60
CA GLU A 890 -25.05 27.72 6.75
C GLU A 890 -25.01 28.52 5.43
N THR A 891 -26.10 29.21 5.08
CA THR A 891 -26.21 30.02 3.85
C THR A 891 -26.04 31.53 4.09
N GLY A 892 -25.54 31.95 5.25
CA GLY A 892 -25.39 33.36 5.62
C GLY A 892 -26.71 34.14 5.77
N THR A 893 -27.87 33.47 5.72
CA THR A 893 -29.23 34.04 5.74
C THR A 893 -30.13 33.38 6.80
N ASP A 894 -29.55 32.89 7.89
CA ASP A 894 -30.19 32.06 8.94
C ASP A 894 -30.89 30.77 8.42
N GLN A 895 -30.73 30.43 7.13
CA GLN A 895 -31.18 29.17 6.54
C GLN A 895 -30.05 28.14 6.52
N LYS A 896 -30.41 26.86 6.73
CA LYS A 896 -29.49 25.73 6.69
C LYS A 896 -29.79 24.84 5.48
N LEU A 897 -28.78 24.56 4.66
CA LEU A 897 -28.86 23.52 3.65
C LEU A 897 -28.76 22.15 4.32
N ASN A 898 -29.57 21.19 3.87
CA ASN A 898 -29.58 19.83 4.40
C ASN A 898 -29.43 18.84 3.23
N ALA A 899 -28.43 17.98 3.31
CA ALA A 899 -28.26 16.86 2.39
C ALA A 899 -29.41 15.85 2.52
N GLU A 900 -29.63 15.03 1.51
CA GLU A 900 -30.57 13.90 1.55
C GLU A 900 -29.94 12.64 0.97
N ASP A 901 -30.21 11.48 1.56
CA ASP A 901 -29.79 10.16 1.06
C ASP A 901 -28.28 10.02 0.80
N PRO A 902 -27.40 10.36 1.75
CA PRO A 902 -25.96 10.29 1.52
C PRO A 902 -25.47 8.86 1.29
N TYR A 903 -24.56 8.68 0.34
CA TYR A 903 -23.65 7.55 0.27
C TYR A 903 -22.26 8.01 0.67
N VAL A 904 -21.65 7.34 1.66
CA VAL A 904 -20.35 7.70 2.20
C VAL A 904 -19.30 6.64 1.87
N TRP A 905 -18.10 7.08 1.48
CA TRP A 905 -16.92 6.21 1.35
C TRP A 905 -15.64 6.92 1.79
N TYR A 906 -14.60 6.13 2.09
CA TYR A 906 -13.27 6.63 2.36
C TYR A 906 -12.38 6.35 1.14
N HIS A 907 -11.70 7.36 0.63
CA HIS A 907 -10.77 7.23 -0.47
C HIS A 907 -9.36 7.07 0.08
N ARG A 908 -8.74 5.88 -0.09
CA ARG A 908 -7.43 5.54 0.50
C ARG A 908 -6.32 6.46 -0.01
N LYS A 909 -6.32 6.75 -1.31
CA LYS A 909 -5.40 7.72 -1.91
C LYS A 909 -5.63 9.10 -1.29
N ASP A 910 -6.80 9.68 -1.44
CA ASP A 910 -7.02 11.07 -1.01
C ASP A 910 -7.10 11.24 0.52
N ARG A 911 -7.00 10.12 1.28
CA ARG A 911 -7.01 10.02 2.75
C ARG A 911 -8.17 10.76 3.42
N CYS A 912 -9.32 10.82 2.77
CA CYS A 912 -10.50 11.51 3.25
C CYS A 912 -11.79 10.75 2.92
N PHE A 913 -12.86 11.14 3.60
CA PHE A 913 -14.22 10.71 3.36
C PHE A 913 -14.89 11.58 2.31
N TYR A 914 -15.81 10.98 1.59
CA TYR A 914 -16.68 11.64 0.63
C TYR A 914 -18.11 11.25 0.89
N ALA A 915 -19.02 12.16 0.57
CA ALA A 915 -20.43 11.86 0.51
C ALA A 915 -21.01 12.38 -0.80
N VAL A 916 -21.72 11.52 -1.53
CA VAL A 916 -22.62 11.92 -2.62
C VAL A 916 -24.05 11.84 -2.10
N PHE A 917 -24.83 12.87 -2.37
CA PHE A 917 -26.15 13.04 -1.79
C PHE A 917 -27.05 13.84 -2.72
N LYS A 918 -28.35 13.79 -2.47
CA LYS A 918 -29.35 14.51 -3.25
C LYS A 918 -29.49 15.96 -2.77
N ASP A 919 -29.52 16.88 -3.74
CA ASP A 919 -29.82 18.29 -3.53
C ASP A 919 -31.18 18.65 -4.16
N PHE A 920 -32.15 19.01 -3.33
CA PHE A 920 -33.51 19.36 -3.75
C PHE A 920 -33.62 20.76 -4.34
N THR A 921 -32.79 21.71 -3.91
CA THR A 921 -32.98 23.14 -4.20
C THR A 921 -31.94 23.66 -5.17
N GLY A 922 -30.82 22.95 -5.34
CA GLY A 922 -29.66 23.43 -6.07
C GLY A 922 -28.70 24.27 -5.22
N GLY A 923 -28.96 24.36 -3.91
CA GLY A 923 -28.13 25.14 -2.98
C GLY A 923 -26.74 24.55 -2.77
N PHE A 924 -26.63 23.21 -2.80
CA PHE A 924 -25.34 22.54 -2.74
C PHE A 924 -24.67 22.54 -4.10
N THR A 925 -25.39 22.24 -5.18
CA THR A 925 -24.83 22.18 -6.55
C THR A 925 -24.51 23.56 -7.14
N GLN A 926 -24.90 24.65 -6.44
CA GLN A 926 -24.79 26.04 -6.89
C GLN A 926 -25.49 26.28 -8.24
N GLY A 927 -26.61 25.60 -8.45
CA GLY A 927 -27.28 25.58 -9.74
C GLY A 927 -28.68 24.96 -9.66
N LYS A 928 -28.91 23.92 -10.48
CA LYS A 928 -30.18 23.19 -10.50
C LYS A 928 -30.16 22.01 -9.51
N PRO A 929 -31.33 21.53 -9.05
CA PRO A 929 -31.43 20.29 -8.28
C PRO A 929 -30.74 19.12 -9.00
N GLY A 930 -30.12 18.22 -8.22
CA GLY A 930 -29.31 17.13 -8.74
C GLY A 930 -28.66 16.32 -7.61
N LEU A 931 -27.52 15.71 -7.91
CA LEU A 931 -26.65 15.09 -6.92
C LEU A 931 -25.43 15.99 -6.67
N ALA A 932 -25.10 16.19 -5.41
CA ALA A 932 -23.95 16.95 -4.96
C ALA A 932 -22.92 16.06 -4.26
N ILE A 933 -21.69 16.55 -4.14
CA ILE A 933 -20.58 15.89 -3.45
C ILE A 933 -19.98 16.82 -2.39
N MET A 934 -19.56 16.23 -1.27
CA MET A 934 -18.82 16.89 -0.19
C MET A 934 -17.72 15.96 0.34
N TYR A 935 -16.77 16.49 1.11
CA TYR A 935 -15.67 15.69 1.68
C TYR A 935 -15.43 16.00 3.17
N SER A 936 -14.69 15.12 3.84
CA SER A 936 -14.28 15.27 5.24
C SER A 936 -12.96 14.56 5.52
N LYS A 937 -12.04 15.16 6.29
CA LYS A 937 -10.78 14.50 6.67
C LYS A 937 -10.94 13.46 7.78
N ASP A 938 -11.95 13.63 8.64
CA ASP A 938 -12.16 12.80 9.84
C ASP A 938 -13.50 12.04 9.84
N GLY A 939 -14.37 12.31 8.87
CA GLY A 939 -15.71 11.74 8.74
C GLY A 939 -16.77 12.44 9.60
N LEU A 940 -16.39 13.45 10.39
CA LEU A 940 -17.28 14.17 11.31
C LEU A 940 -17.51 15.60 10.86
N HIS A 941 -16.47 16.29 10.39
CA HIS A 941 -16.53 17.68 9.95
C HIS A 941 -16.47 17.72 8.42
N TRP A 942 -17.54 18.22 7.80
CA TRP A 942 -17.75 18.15 6.35
C TRP A 942 -17.58 19.50 5.68
N GLU A 943 -16.94 19.50 4.52
CA GLU A 943 -16.63 20.67 3.71
C GLU A 943 -17.23 20.51 2.30
N LEU A 944 -17.75 21.61 1.75
CA LEU A 944 -18.29 21.66 0.39
C LEU A 944 -17.18 22.13 -0.56
N PRO A 945 -16.82 21.37 -1.61
CA PRO A 945 -15.88 21.84 -2.61
C PRO A 945 -16.48 22.98 -3.44
N GLU A 946 -15.62 23.81 -4.03
CA GLU A 946 -16.03 24.91 -4.93
C GLU A 946 -16.92 24.42 -6.08
N HIS A 947 -16.57 23.25 -6.66
CA HIS A 947 -17.38 22.53 -7.63
C HIS A 947 -17.98 21.27 -6.99
N SER A 948 -19.20 21.41 -6.50
CA SER A 948 -19.93 20.39 -5.72
C SER A 948 -20.98 19.63 -6.53
N LEU A 949 -21.23 19.98 -7.80
CA LEU A 949 -22.11 19.21 -8.67
C LEU A 949 -21.48 17.84 -8.96
N PHE A 950 -22.16 16.77 -8.57
CA PHE A 950 -21.79 15.40 -8.91
C PHE A 950 -22.48 14.96 -10.20
N MET A 951 -23.80 15.11 -10.27
CA MET A 951 -24.60 14.78 -11.46
C MET A 951 -25.86 15.63 -11.55
N ASN A 952 -26.25 15.96 -12.78
CA ASN A 952 -27.55 16.56 -13.07
C ASN A 952 -28.68 15.56 -12.84
N LYS A 953 -29.90 16.07 -12.67
CA LYS A 953 -31.12 15.26 -12.56
C LYS A 953 -31.65 14.83 -13.95
N GLU A 954 -30.81 14.15 -14.71
CA GLU A 954 -31.08 13.67 -16.07
C GLU A 954 -30.34 12.35 -16.32
N ILE A 955 -30.74 11.63 -17.37
CA ILE A 955 -30.08 10.42 -17.86
C ILE A 955 -29.60 10.66 -19.30
N ILE A 956 -28.33 10.36 -19.57
CA ILE A 956 -27.75 10.47 -20.91
C ILE A 956 -27.80 9.08 -21.57
N LEU A 957 -28.47 8.96 -22.72
CA LEU A 957 -28.56 7.71 -23.47
C LEU A 957 -27.36 7.51 -24.40
N LYS A 958 -27.10 6.26 -24.84
CA LYS A 958 -26.02 5.93 -25.81
C LYS A 958 -26.10 6.69 -27.14
N ASN A 959 -27.29 7.13 -27.56
CA ASN A 959 -27.49 7.95 -28.75
C ASN A 959 -27.21 9.45 -28.53
N GLY A 960 -26.85 9.85 -27.29
CA GLY A 960 -26.60 11.24 -26.90
C GLY A 960 -27.84 12.03 -26.47
N GLU A 961 -29.03 11.40 -26.44
CA GLU A 961 -30.26 12.02 -25.97
C GLU A 961 -30.27 12.16 -24.44
N HIS A 962 -30.84 13.25 -23.94
CA HIS A 962 -30.98 13.53 -22.51
C HIS A 962 -32.43 13.30 -22.09
N VAL A 963 -32.65 12.47 -21.08
CA VAL A 963 -33.96 12.20 -20.49
C VAL A 963 -34.03 12.84 -19.11
N ASP A 964 -34.83 13.88 -18.96
CA ASP A 964 -35.14 14.48 -17.67
C ASP A 964 -35.93 13.49 -16.80
N VAL A 965 -35.63 13.44 -15.49
CA VAL A 965 -36.31 12.51 -14.57
C VAL A 965 -36.99 13.23 -13.40
N ASP A 966 -38.17 12.75 -12.99
CA ASP A 966 -38.86 13.23 -11.78
C ASP A 966 -38.08 12.86 -10.51
N ARG A 967 -37.43 11.69 -10.49
CA ARG A 967 -36.69 11.19 -9.33
C ARG A 967 -35.32 10.68 -9.76
N LEU A 968 -34.29 11.13 -9.06
CA LEU A 968 -32.95 10.56 -9.05
C LEU A 968 -32.49 10.61 -7.58
N GLU A 969 -32.74 9.53 -6.86
CA GLU A 969 -32.65 9.48 -5.40
C GLU A 969 -31.80 8.29 -4.95
N ARG A 970 -31.47 8.24 -3.66
CA ARG A 970 -30.74 7.11 -3.06
C ARG A 970 -29.46 6.76 -3.83
N PRO A 971 -28.54 7.72 -4.06
CA PRO A 971 -27.28 7.40 -4.71
C PRO A 971 -26.57 6.30 -3.93
N GLN A 972 -26.03 5.32 -4.66
CA GLN A 972 -25.15 4.28 -4.16
C GLN A 972 -24.03 4.11 -5.19
N LEU A 973 -22.79 3.94 -4.75
CA LEU A 973 -21.65 3.87 -5.68
C LEU A 973 -21.04 2.47 -5.66
N PHE A 974 -20.68 1.98 -6.85
CA PHE A 974 -19.70 0.91 -6.98
C PHE A 974 -18.33 1.54 -7.28
N LEU A 975 -17.36 1.18 -6.46
CA LEU A 975 -16.00 1.74 -6.48
C LEU A 975 -15.04 0.72 -7.11
N ASP A 976 -13.99 1.21 -7.77
CA ASP A 976 -12.88 0.39 -8.25
C ASP A 976 -11.86 0.07 -7.14
N GLU A 977 -10.76 -0.60 -7.49
CA GLU A 977 -9.67 -0.91 -6.57
C GLU A 977 -8.93 0.31 -6.00
N ASN A 978 -9.12 1.50 -6.57
CA ASN A 978 -8.53 2.77 -6.14
C ASN A 978 -9.48 3.61 -5.28
N ASP A 979 -10.68 3.10 -4.98
CA ASP A 979 -11.80 3.80 -4.34
C ASP A 979 -12.43 4.90 -5.21
N ASP A 980 -12.20 4.85 -6.52
CA ASP A 980 -12.82 5.75 -7.49
C ASP A 980 -14.22 5.24 -7.87
N PRO A 981 -15.26 6.09 -7.88
CA PRO A 981 -16.58 5.68 -8.30
C PRO A 981 -16.60 5.42 -9.81
N ILE A 982 -17.08 4.24 -10.20
CA ILE A 982 -17.20 3.84 -11.60
C ILE A 982 -18.65 3.60 -12.04
N VAL A 983 -19.56 3.34 -11.11
CA VAL A 983 -21.01 3.24 -11.39
C VAL A 983 -21.81 3.87 -10.25
N LEU A 984 -22.76 4.74 -10.60
CA LEU A 984 -23.82 5.22 -9.73
C LEU A 984 -25.06 4.33 -9.93
N TYR A 985 -25.54 3.78 -8.82
CA TYR A 985 -26.85 3.17 -8.70
C TYR A 985 -27.78 4.18 -8.06
N SER A 986 -28.92 4.44 -8.69
CA SER A 986 -29.89 5.40 -8.16
C SER A 986 -31.30 4.91 -8.42
N ALA A 987 -32.18 5.19 -7.45
CA ALA A 987 -33.59 4.94 -7.60
C ALA A 987 -34.24 6.06 -8.41
N CYS A 988 -35.00 5.68 -9.45
CA CYS A 988 -35.42 6.59 -10.50
C CYS A 988 -36.89 6.40 -10.89
N SER A 989 -37.49 7.50 -11.34
CA SER A 989 -38.73 7.53 -12.10
C SER A 989 -38.69 8.70 -13.07
N ILE A 990 -39.15 8.47 -14.31
CA ILE A 990 -39.15 9.52 -15.33
C ILE A 990 -40.33 10.47 -15.11
N THR A 991 -41.54 9.91 -14.92
CA THR A 991 -42.76 10.68 -14.61
C THR A 991 -43.06 10.75 -13.10
N PRO A 992 -43.91 11.70 -12.64
CA PRO A 992 -44.31 11.80 -11.23
C PRO A 992 -44.88 10.50 -10.65
N LEU A 993 -44.26 10.00 -9.58
CA LEU A 993 -44.46 8.63 -9.09
C LEU A 993 -45.50 8.48 -7.96
N ASN A 994 -45.64 9.47 -7.08
CA ASN A 994 -46.32 9.31 -5.77
C ASN A 994 -47.73 8.70 -5.84
N GLN A 995 -48.55 9.09 -6.82
CA GLN A 995 -49.94 8.63 -6.95
C GLN A 995 -50.09 7.40 -7.86
N LYS A 996 -49.00 6.91 -8.45
CA LYS A 996 -49.02 5.79 -9.41
C LYS A 996 -49.12 4.46 -8.67
N LYS A 997 -49.67 3.46 -9.37
CA LYS A 997 -49.83 2.07 -8.92
C LYS A 997 -49.24 1.05 -9.91
N ASP A 998 -48.53 1.49 -10.92
CA ASP A 998 -48.18 0.70 -12.10
C ASP A 998 -46.77 0.08 -12.06
N GLY A 999 -45.97 0.39 -11.03
CA GLY A 999 -44.59 -0.10 -10.95
C GLY A 999 -43.60 0.69 -11.82
N SER A 1000 -43.91 1.93 -12.23
CA SER A 1000 -43.04 2.72 -13.12
C SER A 1000 -41.73 3.24 -12.49
N SER A 1001 -41.26 2.64 -11.39
CA SER A 1001 -39.98 2.96 -10.75
C SER A 1001 -38.92 1.91 -11.06
N PHE A 1002 -37.66 2.30 -10.97
CA PHE A 1002 -36.54 1.45 -11.35
C PHE A 1002 -35.26 1.85 -10.62
N ASN A 1003 -34.26 0.97 -10.65
CA ASN A 1003 -32.89 1.34 -10.32
C ASN A 1003 -32.08 1.49 -11.62
N ILE A 1004 -31.47 2.64 -11.82
CA ILE A 1004 -30.59 2.93 -12.96
C ILE A 1004 -29.12 2.66 -12.58
N GLN A 1005 -28.31 2.22 -13.53
CA GLN A 1005 -26.86 2.05 -13.42
C GLN A 1005 -26.16 3.03 -14.37
N ILE A 1006 -25.63 4.12 -13.84
CA ILE A 1006 -25.00 5.21 -14.60
C ILE A 1006 -23.48 5.07 -14.49
N PRO A 1007 -22.73 4.87 -15.59
CA PRO A 1007 -21.27 4.94 -15.55
C PRO A 1007 -20.81 6.30 -15.01
N VAL A 1008 -19.77 6.31 -14.17
CA VAL A 1008 -19.20 7.55 -13.64
C VAL A 1008 -17.85 7.79 -14.34
N LEU A 1009 -17.70 8.96 -14.94
CA LEU A 1009 -16.47 9.40 -15.57
C LEU A 1009 -15.77 10.41 -14.65
N CYS A 1010 -14.57 10.07 -14.17
CA CYS A 1010 -13.76 10.98 -13.37
C CYS A 1010 -12.68 11.60 -14.26
N SER A 1011 -12.76 12.91 -14.53
CA SER A 1011 -11.60 13.64 -15.02
C SER A 1011 -10.72 13.97 -13.83
N SER A 1012 -9.81 13.05 -13.48
CA SER A 1012 -8.53 13.52 -12.94
C SER A 1012 -7.96 14.51 -13.96
N GLY A 1013 -7.22 15.54 -13.56
CA GLY A 1013 -6.66 16.57 -14.46
C GLY A 1013 -5.66 16.07 -15.52
N ASN A 1014 -5.84 14.87 -16.07
CA ASN A 1014 -5.23 14.31 -17.27
C ASN A 1014 -6.30 13.46 -18.01
N PRO A 1015 -6.52 13.66 -19.32
CA PRO A 1015 -7.41 12.80 -20.10
C PRO A 1015 -6.75 11.43 -20.27
N VAL A 1016 -7.22 10.42 -19.54
CA VAL A 1016 -6.91 9.02 -19.84
C VAL A 1016 -8.15 8.41 -20.46
N THR A 1017 -8.20 8.44 -21.79
CA THR A 1017 -9.10 7.65 -22.61
C THR A 1017 -8.77 6.18 -22.45
N ARG A 1018 -9.58 5.41 -21.71
CA ARG A 1018 -9.66 3.95 -21.85
C ARG A 1018 -11.09 3.47 -21.56
N PHE A 1019 -11.87 3.28 -22.63
CA PHE A 1019 -12.95 2.29 -22.62
C PHE A 1019 -12.36 0.94 -23.03
N PRO A 1020 -12.53 -0.14 -22.26
CA PRO A 1020 -12.37 -1.49 -22.81
C PRO A 1020 -13.54 -1.77 -23.78
N ARG A 1021 -13.23 -2.37 -24.94
CA ARG A 1021 -14.22 -2.92 -25.87
C ARG A 1021 -14.91 -4.14 -25.30
#